data_AF-A0A0F2E3N4-F1
#
_entry.id   AF-A0A0F2E3N4-F1
#
_cell.length_a   1.000
_cell.length_b   1.000
_cell.length_c   1.000
_cell.angle_alpha   90.00
_cell.angle_beta   90.00
_cell.angle_gamma   90.00
#
_symmetry.space_group_name_H-M   'P 1'
#
loop_
_entity.id
_entity.type
_entity.pdbx_description
1 polymer ?
#
loop_
_entity_poly.entity_id
_entity_poly.type
_entity_poly.pdbx_seq_one_letter_code
_entity_poly.pdbx_strand_id
1 'polypeptide(L)'
;MKKSRILAVAGVTLLAAGVLAACSNTNSNAGSSNTKLASDYKYVYSVDPETLDYVVNNVDSTSFVTTNAVDGLLANDKYGNLVPSIAESWTVSQDGLTYTYKIRKDAKWVTAEGEEYAPVKAQDFVTGLKHAVEGKSKGLSVISSSIKGLSAYINGETNDFSTVGVKAVDDNTLEYTLNQPETFWNDKTTNGVMMPINEDFLKSKGEGFGAPTDPSSILYNGPFVLKSITAKSSIEMAKNDAYWDKDAVKIQNIKFTYWDGKDQDVVAKGFSEGQYSKARIYPTSSTYEKYASEFKDNIYFSEPGSAIATVSVNYGRSTYNHTSKTTDSQKESTRKALLNKEFRQALNFAVDRNSYSAQTNGTEGAAVGIRNTFTPYDLQVGDKQFGKLVEESLAKTNSSTWSNVSLADSQNGLYNEEKAKAAFAKAKESLKAEGVEFPIHLDALTIQESTAVVNRVQSLKQSIENVLGSDNVVIDLQQMTQAEALPLSFSAPTAKEQDWDIHTLTGWNPDYQDPSTFLDQFTIKGGNTRLLMGIDKDTDASVIQKLGLSDYEKLLDYANKENQDVQKRYEKYALAQAWLTDNGLTIPVMAGPKETAVSFVSKVIPFTSSYSAAGLKGETSGYLKYTEVGEKPITKEEYQKAREKWLKEKAESNEKAQKDLASHVK
;
A
#
# COMPACT_ATOMS: atom_id res chain seq x y z
N MET A 1 -78.69 -28.12 11.20
CA MET A 1 -77.46 -28.74 10.67
C MET A 1 -76.53 -27.65 10.13
N LYS A 2 -75.22 -27.81 10.31
CA LYS A 2 -74.16 -26.79 10.18
C LYS A 2 -73.80 -26.43 8.72
N LYS A 3 -73.47 -25.13 8.53
CA LYS A 3 -72.30 -24.53 7.81
C LYS A 3 -72.15 -24.56 6.27
N SER A 4 -72.32 -23.37 5.68
CA SER A 4 -71.34 -22.46 5.02
C SER A 4 -70.20 -22.92 4.06
N ARG A 5 -70.22 -22.26 2.87
CA ARG A 5 -69.15 -21.55 2.07
C ARG A 5 -67.94 -22.32 1.48
N ILE A 6 -67.57 -22.00 0.21
CA ILE A 6 -66.37 -21.22 -0.23
C ILE A 6 -66.20 -21.20 -1.78
N LEU A 7 -65.56 -20.12 -2.27
CA LEU A 7 -65.15 -19.69 -3.64
C LEU A 7 -64.11 -20.56 -4.38
N ALA A 8 -64.01 -20.40 -5.73
CA ALA A 8 -62.79 -19.91 -6.45
C ALA A 8 -62.92 -19.93 -8.02
N VAL A 9 -62.11 -19.05 -8.68
CA VAL A 9 -61.46 -19.14 -10.03
C VAL A 9 -61.97 -18.27 -11.23
N ALA A 10 -60.98 -17.72 -11.97
CA ALA A 10 -60.90 -17.15 -13.34
C ALA A 10 -61.32 -15.68 -13.57
N GLY A 11 -60.68 -14.82 -14.39
CA GLY A 11 -59.54 -14.95 -15.30
C GLY A 11 -59.68 -13.98 -16.51
N VAL A 12 -58.62 -13.20 -16.80
CA VAL A 12 -58.07 -12.79 -18.13
C VAL A 12 -58.64 -11.57 -18.92
N THR A 13 -57.67 -10.72 -19.34
CA THR A 13 -57.55 -9.78 -20.50
C THR A 13 -58.36 -8.48 -20.61
N LEU A 14 -57.64 -7.34 -20.74
CA LEU A 14 -57.87 -6.34 -21.80
C LEU A 14 -56.67 -5.39 -22.04
N LEU A 15 -56.51 -5.04 -23.32
CA LEU A 15 -55.41 -4.34 -23.99
C LEU A 15 -55.32 -2.81 -23.74
N ALA A 16 -54.10 -2.32 -23.98
CA ALA A 16 -53.62 -1.00 -24.36
C ALA A 16 -54.61 0.10 -24.83
N ALA A 17 -54.40 1.33 -24.35
CA ALA A 17 -54.25 2.57 -25.14
C ALA A 17 -54.08 3.79 -24.21
N GLY A 18 -53.09 4.65 -24.47
CA GLY A 18 -52.98 5.97 -23.79
C GLY A 18 -51.58 6.59 -23.80
N VAL A 19 -51.05 6.89 -24.98
CA VAL A 19 -49.87 7.73 -25.19
C VAL A 19 -50.28 9.22 -25.12
N LEU A 20 -49.32 10.06 -24.71
CA LEU A 20 -49.23 11.54 -24.76
C LEU A 20 -49.58 12.32 -23.47
N ALA A 21 -48.52 12.61 -22.69
CA ALA A 21 -48.21 13.99 -22.28
C ALA A 21 -46.71 14.11 -22.01
N ALA A 22 -45.95 14.53 -23.03
CA ALA A 22 -44.61 15.06 -22.89
C ALA A 22 -44.68 16.55 -23.24
N CYS A 23 -44.30 17.43 -22.30
CA CYS A 23 -43.33 18.52 -22.49
C CYS A 23 -43.26 19.43 -21.26
N SER A 24 -42.02 19.84 -20.95
CA SER A 24 -41.58 20.95 -20.10
C SER A 24 -41.53 20.76 -18.58
N ASN A 25 -40.41 20.21 -18.09
CA ASN A 25 -39.50 21.02 -17.28
C ASN A 25 -38.08 20.43 -17.32
N THR A 26 -37.23 21.09 -18.12
CA THR A 26 -35.79 20.88 -18.20
C THR A 26 -35.12 21.33 -16.92
N ASN A 27 -34.73 20.37 -16.08
CA ASN A 27 -33.57 20.48 -15.20
C ASN A 27 -32.74 19.20 -15.40
N SER A 28 -31.66 19.35 -16.15
CA SER A 28 -30.68 18.32 -16.44
C SER A 28 -29.85 18.02 -15.19
N ASN A 29 -30.32 17.07 -14.37
CA ASN A 29 -29.46 16.29 -13.49
C ASN A 29 -29.22 14.92 -14.14
N ALA A 30 -28.02 14.75 -14.67
CA ALA A 30 -27.57 13.50 -15.24
C ALA A 30 -27.29 12.47 -14.13
N GLY A 31 -28.05 11.37 -14.15
CA GLY A 31 -27.52 10.03 -13.89
C GLY A 31 -27.49 9.54 -12.44
N SER A 32 -28.66 9.34 -11.81
CA SER A 32 -28.83 8.16 -10.94
C SER A 32 -29.49 7.06 -11.78
N SER A 33 -28.70 6.13 -12.32
CA SER A 33 -29.28 4.84 -12.68
C SER A 33 -29.87 4.25 -11.40
N ASN A 34 -31.17 3.95 -11.38
CA ASN A 34 -31.83 3.15 -10.34
C ASN A 34 -31.30 1.70 -10.40
N THR A 35 -30.01 1.53 -10.18
CA THR A 35 -29.36 0.22 -10.12
C THR A 35 -29.65 -0.36 -8.75
N LYS A 36 -30.34 -1.50 -8.72
CA LYS A 36 -30.59 -2.22 -7.47
C LYS A 36 -29.26 -2.71 -6.91
N LEU A 37 -28.97 -2.33 -5.66
CA LEU A 37 -27.78 -2.76 -4.94
C LEU A 37 -28.03 -4.12 -4.26
N ALA A 38 -27.00 -4.96 -4.24
CA ALA A 38 -26.96 -6.14 -3.39
C ALA A 38 -26.66 -5.75 -1.94
N SER A 39 -27.23 -6.50 -0.99
CA SER A 39 -27.01 -6.30 0.45
C SER A 39 -25.73 -6.93 0.97
N ASP A 40 -25.14 -7.89 0.25
CA ASP A 40 -24.05 -8.71 0.75
C ASP A 40 -22.76 -8.48 -0.04
N TYR A 41 -21.63 -8.49 0.67
CA TYR A 41 -20.30 -8.57 0.08
C TYR A 41 -19.65 -9.91 0.45
N LYS A 42 -19.24 -10.68 -0.56
CA LYS A 42 -18.68 -12.03 -0.38
C LYS A 42 -17.35 -12.13 -1.12
N TYR A 43 -16.30 -12.53 -0.42
CA TYR A 43 -14.98 -12.72 -1.04
C TYR A 43 -14.14 -13.75 -0.28
N VAL A 44 -12.84 -13.80 -0.55
CA VAL A 44 -11.91 -14.70 0.11
C VAL A 44 -10.93 -13.97 1.02
N TYR A 45 -10.35 -14.72 1.97
CA TYR A 45 -9.18 -14.34 2.76
C TYR A 45 -8.19 -15.51 2.80
N SER A 46 -6.90 -15.25 3.00
CA SER A 46 -5.86 -16.31 2.88
C SER A 46 -5.07 -16.59 4.15
N VAL A 47 -5.14 -15.72 5.14
CA VAL A 47 -4.40 -15.84 6.39
C VAL A 47 -5.33 -15.45 7.52
N ASP A 48 -5.50 -16.32 8.51
CA ASP A 48 -6.25 -16.01 9.72
C ASP A 48 -5.54 -14.88 10.51
N PRO A 49 -6.29 -14.01 11.22
CA PRO A 49 -5.68 -13.01 12.09
C PRO A 49 -4.89 -13.70 13.21
N GLU A 50 -3.68 -13.21 13.49
CA GLU A 50 -2.87 -13.70 14.63
C GLU A 50 -3.46 -13.24 15.97
N THR A 51 -4.16 -12.11 15.95
CA THR A 51 -4.83 -11.46 17.09
C THR A 51 -5.88 -10.50 16.53
N LEU A 52 -6.86 -10.11 17.34
CA LEU A 52 -7.75 -8.98 17.08
C LEU A 52 -7.29 -7.70 17.76
N ASP A 53 -6.13 -7.70 18.43
CA ASP A 53 -5.50 -6.50 18.97
C ASP A 53 -4.93 -5.64 17.82
N TYR A 54 -5.77 -4.71 17.36
CA TYR A 54 -5.51 -3.82 16.24
C TYR A 54 -4.50 -2.72 16.53
N VAL A 55 -4.11 -2.54 17.80
CA VAL A 55 -3.13 -1.54 18.19
C VAL A 55 -1.74 -2.15 18.30
N VAL A 56 -1.62 -3.40 18.78
CA VAL A 56 -0.33 -4.09 18.95
C VAL A 56 0.17 -4.75 17.66
N ASN A 57 -0.73 -5.25 16.82
CA ASN A 57 -0.36 -5.95 15.59
C ASN A 57 -0.88 -5.24 14.34
N ASN A 58 0.04 -4.78 13.48
CA ASN A 58 -0.28 -4.08 12.23
C ASN A 58 -0.14 -4.99 10.98
N VAL A 59 0.11 -6.30 11.14
CA VAL A 59 0.20 -7.22 10.00
C VAL A 59 -1.11 -7.30 9.22
N ASP A 60 -1.01 -7.46 7.90
CA ASP A 60 -2.14 -7.47 6.96
C ASP A 60 -3.32 -8.35 7.42
N SER A 61 -3.05 -9.56 7.94
CA SER A 61 -4.11 -10.50 8.34
C SER A 61 -4.97 -10.01 9.52
N THR A 62 -4.36 -9.26 10.44
CA THR A 62 -5.08 -8.63 11.56
C THR A 62 -5.84 -7.41 11.05
N SER A 63 -5.12 -6.50 10.37
CA SER A 63 -5.66 -5.22 9.89
C SER A 63 -6.81 -5.38 8.88
N PHE A 64 -6.77 -6.41 8.03
CA PHE A 64 -7.83 -6.71 7.06
C PHE A 64 -9.21 -6.90 7.71
N VAL A 65 -9.22 -7.50 8.90
CA VAL A 65 -10.44 -7.73 9.68
C VAL A 65 -10.79 -6.49 10.49
N THR A 66 -9.82 -5.99 11.27
CA THR A 66 -10.08 -4.95 12.27
C THR A 66 -10.31 -3.57 11.69
N THR A 67 -9.85 -3.29 10.45
CA THR A 67 -10.15 -2.00 9.79
C THR A 67 -11.64 -1.75 9.61
N ASN A 68 -12.45 -2.80 9.48
CA ASN A 68 -13.90 -2.70 9.39
C ASN A 68 -14.60 -2.62 10.77
N ALA A 69 -13.89 -3.01 11.83
CA ALA A 69 -14.41 -3.12 13.20
C ALA A 69 -14.21 -1.83 14.02
N VAL A 70 -13.08 -1.15 13.83
CA VAL A 70 -12.68 0.01 14.64
C VAL A 70 -12.23 1.17 13.75
N ASP A 71 -12.79 2.36 13.97
CA ASP A 71 -12.38 3.61 13.34
C ASP A 71 -11.54 4.47 14.31
N GLY A 72 -10.55 5.17 13.74
CA GLY A 72 -9.71 6.15 14.42
C GLY A 72 -10.21 7.58 14.24
N LEU A 73 -9.33 8.57 14.49
CA LEU A 73 -9.69 9.99 14.45
C LEU A 73 -10.22 10.42 13.07
N LEU A 74 -9.49 10.04 12.02
CA LEU A 74 -9.79 10.36 10.64
C LEU A 74 -9.89 9.08 9.79
N ALA A 75 -10.48 9.23 8.61
CA ALA A 75 -10.54 8.21 7.57
C ALA A 75 -10.28 8.85 6.21
N ASN A 76 -10.39 8.07 5.13
CA ASN A 76 -10.30 8.60 3.77
C ASN A 76 -11.68 8.57 3.10
N ASP A 77 -11.89 9.49 2.16
CA ASP A 77 -13.00 9.42 1.21
C ASP A 77 -12.64 8.54 0.00
N LYS A 78 -13.57 8.42 -0.95
CA LYS A 78 -13.33 7.68 -2.21
C LYS A 78 -12.28 8.32 -3.13
N TYR A 79 -11.77 9.51 -2.83
CA TYR A 79 -10.78 10.24 -3.63
C TYR A 79 -9.39 10.28 -2.99
N GLY A 80 -9.24 9.82 -1.74
CA GLY A 80 -7.98 9.83 -1.00
C GLY A 80 -7.87 10.92 0.05
N ASN A 81 -8.82 11.85 0.14
CA ASN A 81 -8.75 12.96 1.08
C ASN A 81 -9.03 12.47 2.49
N LEU A 82 -8.27 13.00 3.45
CA LEU A 82 -8.57 12.81 4.86
C LEU A 82 -9.88 13.51 5.21
N VAL A 83 -10.77 12.76 5.86
CA VAL A 83 -12.07 13.24 6.31
C VAL A 83 -12.29 12.91 7.80
N PRO A 84 -13.08 13.72 8.52
CA PRO A 84 -13.51 13.42 9.89
C PRO A 84 -14.07 12.00 10.04
N SER A 85 -13.59 11.24 11.03
CA SER A 85 -14.18 9.96 11.44
C SER A 85 -14.67 10.03 12.88
N ILE A 86 -13.99 9.41 13.86
CA ILE A 86 -14.36 9.53 15.28
C ILE A 86 -14.14 10.96 15.79
N ALA A 87 -13.17 11.68 15.22
CA ALA A 87 -13.11 13.12 15.38
C ALA A 87 -14.08 13.79 14.40
N GLU A 88 -14.92 14.72 14.87
CA GLU A 88 -15.79 15.53 14.00
C GLU A 88 -15.07 16.74 13.40
N SER A 89 -14.00 17.21 14.07
CA SER A 89 -13.15 18.30 13.62
C SER A 89 -11.79 18.25 14.31
N TRP A 90 -10.81 18.97 13.75
CA TRP A 90 -9.51 19.18 14.36
C TRP A 90 -9.00 20.59 14.12
N THR A 91 -8.00 21.00 14.91
CA THR A 91 -7.26 22.24 14.75
C THR A 91 -5.78 22.00 14.94
N VAL A 92 -4.95 22.81 14.30
CA VAL A 92 -3.49 22.77 14.36
C VAL A 92 -3.00 24.13 14.86
N SER A 93 -2.07 24.15 15.81
CA SER A 93 -1.43 25.40 16.24
C SER A 93 -0.64 26.05 15.10
N GLN A 94 -0.44 27.37 15.16
CA GLN A 94 0.39 28.11 14.18
C GLN A 94 1.81 27.57 14.00
N ASP A 95 2.41 26.99 15.04
CA ASP A 95 3.73 26.36 14.97
C ASP A 95 3.70 24.93 14.42
N GLY A 96 2.52 24.35 14.17
CA GLY A 96 2.34 23.00 13.65
C GLY A 96 2.66 21.88 14.65
N LEU A 97 2.83 22.19 15.93
CA LEU A 97 3.24 21.23 16.96
C LEU A 97 2.08 20.62 17.75
N THR A 98 0.95 21.33 17.88
CA THR A 98 -0.19 20.90 18.67
C THR A 98 -1.40 20.65 17.78
N TYR A 99 -1.92 19.43 17.84
CA TYR A 99 -3.13 19.00 17.13
C TYR A 99 -4.23 18.72 18.15
N THR A 100 -5.36 19.40 18.03
CA THR A 100 -6.53 19.21 18.91
C THR A 100 -7.68 18.65 18.11
N TYR A 101 -8.22 17.51 18.54
CA TYR A 101 -9.35 16.83 17.91
C TYR A 101 -10.59 16.92 18.81
N LYS A 102 -11.75 17.17 18.20
CA LYS A 102 -13.05 17.09 18.87
C LYS A 102 -13.69 15.74 18.56
N ILE A 103 -13.85 14.91 19.59
CA ILE A 103 -14.44 13.58 19.48
C ILE A 103 -15.96 13.71 19.43
N ARG A 104 -16.56 12.98 18.50
CA ARG A 104 -18.01 12.87 18.32
C ARG A 104 -18.73 12.46 19.61
N LYS A 105 -19.82 13.15 19.94
CA LYS A 105 -20.66 12.81 21.10
C LYS A 105 -21.62 11.66 20.83
N ASP A 106 -21.89 11.38 19.57
CA ASP A 106 -22.75 10.30 19.08
C ASP A 106 -21.96 9.02 18.73
N ALA A 107 -20.61 9.06 18.80
CA ALA A 107 -19.78 7.88 18.62
C ALA A 107 -19.87 6.96 19.84
N LYS A 108 -20.11 5.67 19.58
CA LYS A 108 -20.37 4.63 20.59
C LYS A 108 -19.49 3.41 20.35
N TRP A 109 -19.08 2.80 21.45
CA TRP A 109 -18.60 1.42 21.50
C TRP A 109 -19.80 0.48 21.62
N VAL A 110 -19.79 -0.58 20.82
CA VAL A 110 -20.74 -1.70 20.92
C VAL A 110 -20.02 -3.04 21.11
N THR A 111 -20.73 -4.02 21.65
CA THR A 111 -20.27 -5.42 21.73
C THR A 111 -20.42 -6.14 20.39
N ALA A 112 -19.95 -7.39 20.28
CA ALA A 112 -20.12 -8.21 19.07
C ALA A 112 -21.60 -8.48 18.72
N GLU A 113 -22.46 -8.49 19.74
CA GLU A 113 -23.90 -8.62 19.60
C GLU A 113 -24.53 -7.37 18.99
N GLY A 114 -23.84 -6.22 19.06
CA GLY A 114 -24.33 -4.91 18.61
C GLY A 114 -24.93 -4.05 19.72
N GLU A 115 -24.82 -4.48 20.98
CA GLU A 115 -25.32 -3.74 22.13
C GLU A 115 -24.40 -2.59 22.50
N GLU A 116 -24.96 -1.42 22.80
CA GLU A 116 -24.21 -0.25 23.25
C GLU A 116 -23.50 -0.53 24.59
N TYR A 117 -22.18 -0.30 24.61
CA TYR A 117 -21.34 -0.49 25.79
C TYR A 117 -21.01 0.83 26.47
N ALA A 118 -20.51 1.81 25.72
CA ALA A 118 -20.10 3.12 26.23
C ALA A 118 -19.97 4.15 25.09
N PRO A 119 -20.03 5.47 25.37
CA PRO A 119 -19.58 6.47 24.40
C PRO A 119 -18.06 6.37 24.16
N VAL A 120 -17.62 6.72 22.95
CA VAL A 120 -16.18 6.85 22.66
C VAL A 120 -15.67 8.17 23.26
N LYS A 121 -14.54 8.11 23.98
CA LYS A 121 -13.95 9.28 24.66
C LYS A 121 -12.53 9.57 24.22
N ALA A 122 -12.06 10.80 24.45
CA ALA A 122 -10.66 11.17 24.22
C ALA A 122 -9.68 10.29 25.02
N GLN A 123 -10.05 9.87 26.23
CA GLN A 123 -9.23 8.98 27.05
C GLN A 123 -8.98 7.61 26.38
N ASP A 124 -9.88 7.14 25.51
CA ASP A 124 -9.71 5.86 24.81
C ASP A 124 -8.50 5.90 23.86
N PHE A 125 -8.17 7.07 23.30
CA PHE A 125 -6.98 7.24 22.44
C PHE A 125 -5.68 7.30 23.26
N VAL A 126 -5.72 7.89 24.45
CA VAL A 126 -4.60 7.87 25.40
C VAL A 126 -4.32 6.43 25.83
N THR A 127 -5.37 5.69 26.19
CA THR A 127 -5.31 4.27 26.54
C THR A 127 -4.78 3.42 25.39
N GLY A 128 -5.30 3.64 24.16
CA GLY A 128 -4.83 2.95 22.96
C GLY A 128 -3.33 3.13 22.75
N LEU A 129 -2.83 4.37 22.73
CA LEU A 129 -1.39 4.62 22.54
C LEU A 129 -0.54 4.00 23.66
N LYS A 130 -0.99 4.05 24.92
CA LYS A 130 -0.29 3.43 26.03
C LYS A 130 -0.19 1.91 25.86
N HIS A 131 -1.31 1.27 25.52
CA HIS A 131 -1.38 -0.17 25.22
C HIS A 131 -0.47 -0.54 24.05
N ALA A 132 -0.41 0.29 23.01
CA ALA A 132 0.50 0.11 21.88
C ALA A 132 1.96 0.00 22.33
N VAL A 133 2.39 0.90 23.21
CA VAL A 133 3.77 0.95 23.66
C VAL A 133 4.10 -0.20 24.60
N GLU A 134 3.24 -0.45 25.59
CA GLU A 134 3.43 -1.51 26.58
C GLU A 134 3.35 -2.91 25.94
N GLY A 135 2.49 -3.07 24.94
CA GLY A 135 2.39 -4.26 24.09
C GLY A 135 3.48 -4.38 23.03
N LYS A 136 4.43 -3.43 22.96
CA LYS A 136 5.52 -3.39 21.96
C LYS A 136 5.01 -3.50 20.53
N SER A 137 4.03 -2.65 20.21
CA SER A 137 3.35 -2.66 18.91
C SER A 137 4.33 -2.65 17.75
N LYS A 138 4.06 -3.51 16.75
CA LYS A 138 4.80 -3.53 15.48
C LYS A 138 4.61 -2.24 14.67
N GLY A 139 3.62 -1.40 15.02
CA GLY A 139 3.36 -0.11 14.38
C GLY A 139 4.08 1.09 15.01
N LEU A 140 4.86 0.92 16.10
CA LEU A 140 5.51 2.04 16.79
C LEU A 140 6.51 2.80 15.93
N SER A 141 7.12 2.15 14.93
CA SER A 141 8.04 2.81 13.98
C SER A 141 7.41 3.98 13.24
N VAL A 142 6.08 3.98 13.04
CA VAL A 142 5.34 5.02 12.32
C VAL A 142 5.24 6.33 13.12
N ILE A 143 5.22 6.25 14.47
CA ILE A 143 4.86 7.38 15.34
C ILE A 143 5.90 7.72 16.42
N SER A 144 6.86 6.82 16.69
CA SER A 144 7.80 6.91 17.82
C SER A 144 8.60 8.22 17.84
N SER A 145 9.02 8.71 16.68
CA SER A 145 9.75 9.97 16.51
C SER A 145 8.85 11.21 16.41
N SER A 146 7.55 11.03 16.17
CA SER A 146 6.61 12.13 15.95
C SER A 146 6.06 12.71 17.25
N ILE A 147 5.59 11.86 18.16
CA ILE A 147 4.94 12.29 19.39
C ILE A 147 5.98 12.69 20.44
N LYS A 148 5.79 13.86 21.06
CA LYS A 148 6.69 14.38 22.09
C LYS A 148 6.84 13.39 23.24
N GLY A 149 8.08 13.10 23.64
CA GLY A 149 8.39 12.20 24.76
C GLY A 149 8.15 10.70 24.51
N LEU A 150 7.54 10.30 23.38
CA LEU A 150 7.20 8.90 23.11
C LEU A 150 8.44 8.02 22.98
N SER A 151 9.45 8.44 22.21
CA SER A 151 10.72 7.69 22.08
C SER A 151 11.41 7.46 23.43
N ALA A 152 11.45 8.48 24.30
CA ALA A 152 12.06 8.36 25.63
C ALA A 152 11.32 7.34 26.50
N TYR A 153 9.98 7.29 26.43
CA TYR A 153 9.19 6.28 27.13
C TYR A 153 9.42 4.87 26.56
N ILE A 154 9.42 4.71 25.23
CA ILE A 154 9.71 3.42 24.56
C ILE A 154 11.09 2.89 24.97
N ASN A 155 12.09 3.77 25.05
CA ASN A 155 13.47 3.41 25.41
C ASN A 155 13.69 3.20 26.91
N GLY A 156 12.69 3.45 27.75
CA GLY A 156 12.80 3.36 29.21
C GLY A 156 13.62 4.48 29.86
N GLU A 157 13.84 5.59 29.15
CA GLU A 157 14.46 6.81 29.71
C GLU A 157 13.51 7.50 30.70
N THR A 158 12.20 7.27 30.56
CA THR A 158 11.15 7.65 31.50
C THR A 158 10.12 6.52 31.62
N ASN A 159 9.59 6.31 32.83
CA ASN A 159 8.46 5.41 33.07
C ASN A 159 7.15 6.17 33.33
N ASP A 160 7.17 7.50 33.21
CA ASP A 160 6.00 8.35 33.41
C ASP A 160 5.33 8.65 32.06
N PHE A 161 4.24 7.95 31.78
CA PHE A 161 3.48 8.13 30.54
C PHE A 161 2.87 9.55 30.42
N SER A 162 2.72 10.30 31.51
CA SER A 162 2.23 11.68 31.44
C SER A 162 3.21 12.64 30.74
N THR A 163 4.45 12.21 30.52
CA THR A 163 5.45 12.92 29.71
C THR A 163 5.27 12.73 28.20
N VAL A 164 4.45 11.76 27.78
CA VAL A 164 4.11 11.52 26.38
C VAL A 164 3.08 12.55 25.92
N GLY A 165 3.30 13.14 24.75
CA GLY A 165 2.50 14.22 24.16
C GLY A 165 1.14 13.75 23.61
N VAL A 166 0.34 13.06 24.42
CA VAL A 166 -1.06 12.71 24.17
C VAL A 166 -1.87 13.03 25.42
N LYS A 167 -2.99 13.74 25.29
CA LYS A 167 -3.79 14.15 26.43
C LYS A 167 -5.27 14.22 26.10
N ALA A 168 -6.09 13.58 26.92
CA ALA A 168 -7.52 13.89 27.00
C ALA A 168 -7.69 15.17 27.84
N VAL A 169 -8.02 16.29 27.19
CA VAL A 169 -8.28 17.58 27.86
C VAL A 169 -9.62 17.51 28.61
N ASP A 170 -10.60 16.88 27.98
CA ASP A 170 -11.90 16.50 28.52
C ASP A 170 -12.40 15.25 27.77
N ASP A 171 -13.60 14.75 28.10
CA ASP A 171 -14.20 13.55 27.50
C ASP A 171 -14.25 13.59 25.95
N ASN A 172 -14.35 14.78 25.35
CA ASN A 172 -14.52 14.95 23.91
C ASN A 172 -13.39 15.77 23.24
N THR A 173 -12.29 16.02 23.94
CA THR A 173 -11.18 16.82 23.41
C THR A 173 -9.86 16.08 23.62
N LEU A 174 -9.27 15.64 22.51
CA LEU A 174 -7.97 14.98 22.48
C LEU A 174 -6.91 15.94 21.93
N GLU A 175 -5.75 15.98 22.56
CA GLU A 175 -4.63 16.78 22.12
C GLU A 175 -3.39 15.89 21.91
N TYR A 176 -2.71 16.08 20.78
CA TYR A 176 -1.36 15.56 20.54
C TYR A 176 -0.37 16.72 20.45
N THR A 177 0.82 16.51 21.01
CA THR A 177 1.97 17.40 20.86
C THR A 177 3.11 16.66 20.16
N LEU A 178 3.62 17.24 19.07
CA LEU A 178 4.67 16.67 18.25
C LEU A 178 6.06 17.18 18.64
N ASN A 179 7.10 16.43 18.27
CA ASN A 179 8.50 16.86 18.40
C ASN A 179 8.87 17.95 17.39
N GLN A 180 8.21 17.94 16.23
CA GLN A 180 8.44 18.85 15.11
C GLN A 180 7.18 18.96 14.26
N PRO A 181 7.03 20.01 13.43
CA PRO A 181 5.87 20.14 12.58
C PRO A 181 5.88 19.04 11.49
N GLU A 182 4.81 18.25 11.44
CA GLU A 182 4.60 17.19 10.45
C GLU A 182 3.28 17.42 9.71
N THR A 183 3.34 17.88 8.46
CA THR A 183 2.12 18.26 7.69
C THR A 183 1.25 17.06 7.31
N PHE A 184 1.81 15.84 7.38
CA PHE A 184 1.13 14.56 7.15
C PHE A 184 0.75 13.85 8.45
N TRP A 185 0.85 14.51 9.62
CA TRP A 185 0.52 13.91 10.92
C TRP A 185 -0.87 13.26 10.93
N ASN A 186 -1.85 13.92 10.32
CA ASN A 186 -3.22 13.41 10.25
C ASN A 186 -3.34 12.09 9.47
N ASP A 187 -2.48 11.82 8.48
CA ASP A 187 -2.46 10.51 7.80
C ASP A 187 -2.10 9.39 8.77
N LYS A 188 -1.15 9.64 9.68
CA LYS A 188 -0.71 8.65 10.67
C LYS A 188 -1.86 8.23 11.61
N THR A 189 -2.84 9.10 11.83
CA THR A 189 -4.02 8.81 12.66
C THR A 189 -4.98 7.76 12.05
N THR A 190 -4.77 7.39 10.78
CA THR A 190 -5.52 6.32 10.11
C THR A 190 -4.90 4.92 10.30
N ASN A 191 -3.76 4.83 10.99
CA ASN A 191 -3.07 3.58 11.30
C ASN A 191 -3.63 2.94 12.58
N GLY A 192 -3.59 1.61 12.65
CA GLY A 192 -4.09 0.83 13.80
C GLY A 192 -3.46 1.21 15.13
N VAL A 193 -2.16 1.52 15.14
CA VAL A 193 -1.40 1.95 16.33
C VAL A 193 -1.95 3.24 16.98
N MET A 194 -2.73 4.03 16.24
CA MET A 194 -3.35 5.28 16.70
C MET A 194 -4.85 5.14 17.02
N MET A 195 -5.40 3.93 16.95
CA MET A 195 -6.82 3.69 17.21
C MET A 195 -7.15 3.66 18.72
N PRO A 196 -8.39 4.02 19.09
CA PRO A 196 -8.80 4.08 20.50
C PRO A 196 -9.05 2.69 21.08
N ILE A 197 -8.82 2.51 22.37
CA ILE A 197 -9.25 1.33 23.15
C ILE A 197 -9.99 1.80 24.39
N ASN A 198 -11.19 1.25 24.64
CA ASN A 198 -11.93 1.53 25.86
C ASN A 198 -11.21 0.95 27.10
N GLU A 199 -10.90 1.81 28.07
CA GLU A 199 -10.06 1.47 29.22
C GLU A 199 -10.69 0.42 30.15
N ASP A 200 -11.96 0.57 30.49
CA ASP A 200 -12.65 -0.36 31.39
C ASP A 200 -12.80 -1.74 30.76
N PHE A 201 -13.09 -1.78 29.45
CA PHE A 201 -13.16 -3.02 28.71
C PHE A 201 -11.80 -3.73 28.63
N LEU A 202 -10.73 -2.99 28.31
CA LEU A 202 -9.37 -3.53 28.26
C LEU A 202 -8.99 -4.17 29.61
N LYS A 203 -9.25 -3.46 30.72
CA LYS A 203 -9.04 -3.99 32.08
C LYS A 203 -9.88 -5.23 32.36
N SER A 204 -11.15 -5.24 31.91
CA SER A 204 -12.06 -6.37 32.12
C SER A 204 -11.61 -7.64 31.39
N LYS A 205 -10.97 -7.50 30.22
CA LYS A 205 -10.49 -8.61 29.39
C LYS A 205 -9.09 -9.09 29.78
N GLY A 206 -8.24 -8.18 30.25
CA GLY A 206 -6.84 -8.51 30.59
C GLY A 206 -6.14 -9.20 29.41
N GLU A 207 -5.49 -10.33 29.68
CA GLU A 207 -4.80 -11.13 28.64
C GLU A 207 -5.73 -11.68 27.55
N GLY A 208 -7.05 -11.69 27.77
CA GLY A 208 -8.05 -12.12 26.79
C GLY A 208 -8.42 -11.05 25.75
N PHE A 209 -7.91 -9.82 25.88
CA PHE A 209 -8.16 -8.77 24.89
C PHE A 209 -7.53 -9.15 23.54
N GLY A 210 -8.27 -8.97 22.45
CA GLY A 210 -7.74 -9.27 21.11
C GLY A 210 -7.53 -10.76 20.82
N ALA A 211 -8.22 -11.69 21.49
CA ALA A 211 -8.15 -13.11 21.14
C ALA A 211 -8.57 -13.34 19.67
N PRO A 212 -7.76 -14.06 18.86
CA PRO A 212 -7.84 -14.03 17.38
C PRO A 212 -9.14 -14.52 16.77
N THR A 213 -9.85 -15.42 17.47
CA THR A 213 -11.08 -16.04 16.97
C THR A 213 -12.30 -15.76 17.85
N ASP A 214 -12.20 -14.82 18.79
CA ASP A 214 -13.29 -14.46 19.70
C ASP A 214 -13.76 -13.03 19.39
N PRO A 215 -14.91 -12.86 18.70
CA PRO A 215 -15.49 -11.55 18.45
C PRO A 215 -15.79 -10.76 19.73
N SER A 216 -16.00 -11.41 20.88
CA SER A 216 -16.25 -10.74 22.15
C SER A 216 -14.98 -10.18 22.80
N SER A 217 -13.79 -10.43 22.24
CA SER A 217 -12.50 -10.01 22.79
C SER A 217 -12.14 -8.54 22.52
N ILE A 218 -12.90 -7.86 21.66
CA ILE A 218 -12.79 -6.42 21.37
C ILE A 218 -14.17 -5.76 21.36
N LEU A 219 -14.19 -4.43 21.43
CA LEU A 219 -15.37 -3.61 21.17
C LEU A 219 -15.27 -2.99 19.76
N TYR A 220 -16.42 -2.53 19.26
CA TYR A 220 -16.57 -2.01 17.91
C TYR A 220 -17.08 -0.57 17.93
N ASN A 221 -16.44 0.32 17.17
CA ASN A 221 -16.94 1.67 16.90
C ASN A 221 -16.95 1.98 15.39
N GLY A 222 -16.59 1.00 14.55
CA GLY A 222 -16.51 1.09 13.10
C GLY A 222 -17.79 0.65 12.38
N PRO A 223 -17.76 0.61 11.04
CA PRO A 223 -18.95 0.35 10.20
C PRO A 223 -19.53 -1.06 10.32
N PHE A 224 -18.75 -2.04 10.77
CA PHE A 224 -19.17 -3.44 10.88
C PHE A 224 -18.78 -4.06 12.24
N VAL A 225 -19.55 -5.04 12.69
CA VAL A 225 -19.24 -5.88 13.86
C VAL A 225 -18.89 -7.29 13.41
N LEU A 226 -17.87 -7.91 14.01
CA LEU A 226 -17.57 -9.31 13.76
C LEU A 226 -18.65 -10.19 14.40
N LYS A 227 -19.17 -11.15 13.63
CA LYS A 227 -20.13 -12.15 14.10
C LYS A 227 -19.47 -13.49 14.34
N SER A 228 -18.52 -13.88 13.51
CA SER A 228 -17.73 -15.10 13.75
C SER A 228 -16.39 -15.08 13.01
N ILE A 229 -15.41 -15.76 13.58
CA ILE A 229 -14.14 -16.13 12.93
C ILE A 229 -13.94 -17.63 13.19
N THR A 230 -14.02 -18.44 12.13
CA THR A 230 -13.66 -19.85 12.18
C THR A 230 -12.36 -20.02 11.40
N ALA A 231 -11.28 -20.35 12.10
CA ALA A 231 -9.95 -20.47 11.52
C ALA A 231 -9.94 -21.40 10.29
N LYS A 232 -9.27 -20.97 9.22
CA LYS A 232 -9.20 -21.66 7.93
C LYS A 232 -10.56 -22.04 7.32
N SER A 233 -11.62 -21.30 7.66
CA SER A 233 -12.97 -21.54 7.14
C SER A 233 -13.65 -20.26 6.70
N SER A 234 -14.02 -19.38 7.64
CA SER A 234 -14.74 -18.15 7.30
C SER A 234 -14.65 -17.05 8.35
N ILE A 235 -14.77 -15.82 7.89
CA ILE A 235 -14.96 -14.61 8.70
C ILE A 235 -16.29 -13.98 8.28
N GLU A 236 -17.17 -13.72 9.25
CA GLU A 236 -18.49 -13.13 9.00
C GLU A 236 -18.65 -11.84 9.80
N MET A 237 -19.10 -10.77 9.12
CA MET A 237 -19.38 -9.47 9.73
C MET A 237 -20.76 -8.97 9.33
N ALA A 238 -21.37 -8.15 10.16
CA ALA A 238 -22.63 -7.47 9.86
C ALA A 238 -22.50 -5.96 10.07
N LYS A 239 -23.35 -5.19 9.40
CA LYS A 239 -23.45 -3.74 9.57
C LYS A 239 -23.64 -3.38 11.05
N ASN A 240 -22.93 -2.36 11.50
CA ASN A 240 -23.11 -1.79 12.83
C ASN A 240 -24.19 -0.70 12.79
N ASP A 241 -25.40 -1.01 13.30
CA ASP A 241 -26.53 -0.08 13.30
C ASP A 241 -26.39 1.10 14.29
N ALA A 242 -25.42 1.03 15.19
CA ALA A 242 -25.03 2.09 16.11
C ALA A 242 -23.86 2.96 15.59
N TYR A 243 -23.29 2.63 14.43
CA TYR A 243 -22.22 3.42 13.82
C TYR A 243 -22.72 4.83 13.47
N TRP A 244 -21.91 5.84 13.80
CA TRP A 244 -22.30 7.25 13.67
C TRP A 244 -22.62 7.63 12.21
N ASP A 245 -21.94 7.01 11.24
CA ASP A 245 -22.14 7.22 9.79
C ASP A 245 -22.73 6.00 9.10
N LYS A 246 -23.68 5.33 9.75
CA LYS A 246 -24.34 4.13 9.22
C LYS A 246 -25.05 4.35 7.89
N ASP A 247 -25.42 5.58 7.54
CA ASP A 247 -26.10 5.90 6.29
C ASP A 247 -25.16 5.81 5.09
N ALA A 248 -23.86 6.01 5.30
CA ALA A 248 -22.84 5.73 4.30
C ALA A 248 -22.67 4.23 4.04
N VAL A 249 -22.97 3.38 5.02
CA VAL A 249 -22.78 1.91 4.94
C VAL A 249 -23.89 1.24 4.14
N LYS A 250 -23.56 0.81 2.92
CA LYS A 250 -24.50 0.18 1.98
C LYS A 250 -24.59 -1.34 2.12
N ILE A 251 -23.48 -1.98 2.46
CA ILE A 251 -23.40 -3.43 2.71
C ILE A 251 -24.05 -3.75 4.07
N GLN A 252 -24.86 -4.82 4.11
CA GLN A 252 -25.47 -5.36 5.32
C GLN A 252 -24.65 -6.51 5.91
N ASN A 253 -24.17 -7.43 5.07
CA ASN A 253 -23.43 -8.60 5.50
C ASN A 253 -22.14 -8.79 4.71
N ILE A 254 -21.08 -9.19 5.40
CA ILE A 254 -19.79 -9.54 4.81
C ILE A 254 -19.49 -11.00 5.13
N LYS A 255 -19.08 -11.76 4.11
CA LYS A 255 -18.53 -13.11 4.29
C LYS A 255 -17.23 -13.25 3.55
N PHE A 256 -16.17 -13.56 4.29
CA PHE A 256 -14.91 -14.00 3.72
C PHE A 256 -14.77 -15.51 3.90
N THR A 257 -14.50 -16.23 2.81
CA THR A 257 -14.22 -17.67 2.82
C THR A 257 -12.72 -17.91 2.74
N TYR A 258 -12.19 -18.85 3.51
CA TYR A 258 -10.78 -19.16 3.49
C TYR A 258 -10.34 -19.75 2.14
N TRP A 259 -9.24 -19.24 1.62
CA TRP A 259 -8.57 -19.75 0.42
C TRP A 259 -7.06 -19.69 0.62
N ASP A 260 -6.41 -20.85 0.54
CA ASP A 260 -4.98 -21.02 0.84
C ASP A 260 -4.02 -20.40 -0.21
N GLY A 261 -4.55 -19.79 -1.27
CA GLY A 261 -3.78 -19.11 -2.30
C GLY A 261 -3.26 -19.99 -3.43
N LYS A 262 -3.44 -21.32 -3.36
CA LYS A 262 -2.77 -22.26 -4.29
C LYS A 262 -3.56 -22.50 -5.56
N ASP A 263 -4.85 -22.81 -5.44
CA ASP A 263 -5.71 -23.06 -6.60
C ASP A 263 -6.42 -21.78 -7.02
N GLN A 264 -5.90 -21.14 -8.07
CA GLN A 264 -6.44 -19.90 -8.64
C GLN A 264 -7.80 -20.10 -9.31
N ASP A 265 -8.21 -21.33 -9.65
CA ASP A 265 -9.53 -21.64 -10.23
C ASP A 265 -10.67 -21.38 -9.23
N VAL A 266 -10.41 -21.60 -7.93
CA VAL A 266 -11.42 -21.51 -6.85
C VAL A 266 -12.14 -20.17 -6.84
N VAL A 267 -11.39 -19.07 -6.94
CA VAL A 267 -11.96 -17.72 -6.82
C VAL A 267 -12.78 -17.37 -8.07
N ALA A 268 -12.27 -17.67 -9.26
CA ALA A 268 -12.96 -17.40 -10.52
C ALA A 268 -14.24 -18.25 -10.66
N LYS A 269 -14.16 -19.54 -10.36
CA LYS A 269 -15.31 -20.45 -10.32
C LYS A 269 -16.37 -20.00 -9.32
N GLY A 270 -15.95 -19.61 -8.11
CA GLY A 270 -16.88 -19.13 -7.08
C GLY A 270 -17.62 -17.86 -7.52
N PHE A 271 -17.01 -16.99 -8.33
CA PHE A 271 -17.73 -15.86 -8.93
C PHE A 271 -18.76 -16.32 -9.98
N SER A 272 -18.41 -17.24 -10.88
CA SER A 272 -19.34 -17.83 -11.85
C SER A 272 -20.56 -18.49 -11.19
N GLU A 273 -20.35 -19.14 -10.04
CA GLU A 273 -21.41 -19.78 -9.25
C GLU A 273 -22.17 -18.80 -8.34
N GLY A 274 -21.82 -17.51 -8.35
CA GLY A 274 -22.47 -16.47 -7.54
C GLY A 274 -22.11 -16.50 -6.05
N GLN A 275 -21.06 -17.22 -5.66
CA GLN A 275 -20.55 -17.29 -4.29
C GLN A 275 -19.77 -16.04 -3.89
N TYR A 276 -19.12 -15.36 -4.86
CA TYR A 276 -18.31 -14.18 -4.62
C TYR A 276 -18.80 -12.95 -5.38
N SER A 277 -18.63 -11.77 -4.77
CA SER A 277 -18.95 -10.46 -5.34
C SER A 277 -17.91 -9.99 -6.37
N LYS A 278 -16.70 -10.54 -6.32
CA LYS A 278 -15.62 -10.31 -7.28
C LYS A 278 -14.70 -11.53 -7.36
N ALA A 279 -13.86 -11.60 -8.39
CA ALA A 279 -12.81 -12.61 -8.52
C ALA A 279 -11.59 -12.04 -9.24
N ARG A 280 -10.40 -12.24 -8.65
CA ARG A 280 -9.13 -12.01 -9.35
C ARG A 280 -8.99 -13.06 -10.45
N ILE A 281 -8.67 -12.59 -11.66
CA ILE A 281 -8.38 -13.43 -12.82
C ILE A 281 -6.88 -13.32 -13.08
N TYR A 282 -6.15 -14.43 -12.97
CA TYR A 282 -4.69 -14.46 -13.08
C TYR A 282 -4.26 -14.66 -14.54
N PRO A 283 -3.71 -13.63 -15.22
CA PRO A 283 -3.41 -13.74 -16.66
C PRO A 283 -2.33 -14.77 -17.01
N THR A 284 -1.51 -15.14 -16.04
CA THR A 284 -0.43 -16.11 -16.20
C THR A 284 -0.81 -17.52 -15.75
N SER A 285 -2.07 -17.76 -15.36
CA SER A 285 -2.53 -19.08 -14.92
C SER A 285 -2.89 -19.97 -16.09
N SER A 286 -2.83 -21.29 -15.88
CA SER A 286 -3.32 -22.28 -16.85
C SER A 286 -4.84 -22.23 -17.07
N THR A 287 -5.59 -21.55 -16.19
CA THR A 287 -7.04 -21.41 -16.26
C THR A 287 -7.49 -20.08 -16.90
N TYR A 288 -6.56 -19.21 -17.27
CA TYR A 288 -6.87 -17.89 -17.81
C TYR A 288 -7.76 -17.94 -19.05
N GLU A 289 -7.40 -18.73 -20.06
CA GLU A 289 -8.14 -18.83 -21.34
C GLU A 289 -9.61 -19.23 -21.16
N LYS A 290 -9.88 -20.12 -20.21
CA LYS A 290 -11.25 -20.53 -19.83
C LYS A 290 -12.06 -19.33 -19.34
N TYR A 291 -11.52 -18.58 -18.38
CA TYR A 291 -12.22 -17.44 -17.77
C TYR A 291 -12.23 -16.19 -18.65
N ALA A 292 -11.20 -15.99 -19.46
CA ALA A 292 -11.19 -14.96 -20.50
C ALA A 292 -12.34 -15.19 -21.51
N SER A 293 -12.54 -16.45 -21.91
CA SER A 293 -13.67 -16.82 -22.79
C SER A 293 -15.04 -16.69 -22.12
N GLU A 294 -15.13 -16.98 -20.82
CA GLU A 294 -16.37 -16.90 -20.04
C GLU A 294 -16.78 -15.45 -19.76
N PHE A 295 -15.86 -14.65 -19.20
CA PHE A 295 -16.16 -13.29 -18.74
C PHE A 295 -15.95 -12.22 -19.81
N LYS A 296 -15.12 -12.46 -20.83
CA LYS A 296 -14.92 -11.56 -21.99
C LYS A 296 -14.68 -10.11 -21.54
N ASP A 297 -15.51 -9.19 -22.02
CA ASP A 297 -15.44 -7.76 -21.72
C ASP A 297 -15.73 -7.40 -20.25
N ASN A 298 -16.05 -8.37 -19.38
CA ASN A 298 -16.15 -8.13 -17.95
C ASN A 298 -14.81 -8.19 -17.20
N ILE A 299 -13.71 -8.54 -17.87
CA ILE A 299 -12.36 -8.49 -17.29
C ILE A 299 -11.75 -7.11 -17.51
N TYR A 300 -11.27 -6.51 -16.42
CA TYR A 300 -10.54 -5.24 -16.44
C TYR A 300 -9.40 -5.26 -15.41
N PHE A 301 -8.47 -4.32 -15.55
CA PHE A 301 -7.35 -4.13 -14.63
C PHE A 301 -7.65 -2.97 -13.68
N SER A 302 -7.42 -3.17 -12.38
CA SER A 302 -7.53 -2.09 -11.39
C SER A 302 -6.44 -1.04 -11.57
N GLU A 303 -6.64 0.14 -10.99
CA GLU A 303 -5.54 1.09 -10.78
C GLU A 303 -4.40 0.43 -10.00
N PRO A 304 -3.13 0.77 -10.28
CA PRO A 304 -2.01 0.33 -9.46
C PRO A 304 -2.11 0.97 -8.06
N GLY A 305 -1.90 0.16 -7.01
CA GLY A 305 -1.77 0.67 -5.64
C GLY A 305 -0.51 1.51 -5.46
N SER A 306 -0.43 2.24 -4.35
CA SER A 306 0.64 3.24 -4.08
C SER A 306 2.00 2.63 -3.74
N ALA A 307 2.05 1.33 -3.48
CA ALA A 307 3.30 0.62 -3.22
C ALA A 307 4.22 0.54 -4.44
N ILE A 308 5.52 0.38 -4.18
CA ILE A 308 6.56 0.11 -5.19
C ILE A 308 7.20 -1.25 -4.95
N ALA A 309 7.45 -2.02 -6.01
CA ALA A 309 8.35 -3.16 -6.01
C ALA A 309 9.66 -2.79 -6.72
N THR A 310 10.78 -3.29 -6.19
CA THR A 310 12.12 -3.04 -6.73
C THR A 310 12.92 -4.31 -6.91
N VAL A 311 13.93 -4.27 -7.79
CA VAL A 311 15.09 -5.17 -7.70
C VAL A 311 16.13 -4.48 -6.81
N SER A 312 16.38 -5.07 -5.64
CA SER A 312 17.42 -4.63 -4.72
C SER A 312 18.79 -5.16 -5.14
N VAL A 313 19.82 -4.41 -4.76
CA VAL A 313 21.23 -4.73 -4.96
C VAL A 313 21.92 -4.75 -3.58
N ASN A 314 22.75 -5.75 -3.33
CA ASN A 314 23.49 -5.88 -2.08
C ASN A 314 24.87 -5.23 -2.20
N TYR A 315 25.08 -4.13 -1.47
CA TYR A 315 26.34 -3.38 -1.51
C TYR A 315 27.35 -3.80 -0.45
N GLY A 316 26.89 -4.51 0.58
CA GLY A 316 27.71 -4.92 1.72
C GLY A 316 27.87 -6.44 1.85
N ARG A 317 27.58 -7.21 0.79
CA ARG A 317 27.60 -8.68 0.81
C ARG A 317 28.95 -9.21 1.31
N SER A 318 28.93 -9.84 2.48
CA SER A 318 30.09 -10.48 3.10
C SER A 318 30.03 -12.00 3.12
N THR A 319 28.87 -12.58 2.85
CA THR A 319 28.59 -14.01 2.92
C THR A 319 28.27 -14.54 1.51
N TYR A 320 28.67 -15.77 1.22
CA TYR A 320 28.57 -16.39 -0.12
C TYR A 320 28.25 -17.90 -0.02
N ASN A 321 27.23 -18.26 0.77
CA ASN A 321 26.80 -19.66 0.89
C ASN A 321 25.95 -20.09 -0.31
N HIS A 322 25.32 -19.13 -0.99
CA HIS A 322 24.52 -19.34 -2.20
C HIS A 322 25.11 -18.52 -3.35
N THR A 323 26.13 -19.07 -4.00
CA THR A 323 26.85 -18.37 -5.07
C THR A 323 27.28 -19.27 -6.22
N SER A 324 27.19 -18.73 -7.43
CA SER A 324 27.82 -19.31 -8.63
C SER A 324 29.29 -18.88 -8.79
N LYS A 325 29.79 -17.97 -7.93
CA LYS A 325 31.17 -17.50 -7.99
C LYS A 325 32.11 -18.55 -7.43
N THR A 326 33.12 -18.91 -8.20
CA THR A 326 34.07 -19.98 -7.88
C THR A 326 35.39 -19.47 -7.29
N THR A 327 35.68 -18.17 -7.43
CA THR A 327 36.92 -17.56 -6.95
C THR A 327 36.66 -16.29 -6.14
N ASP A 328 37.59 -15.93 -5.27
CA ASP A 328 37.52 -14.67 -4.55
C ASP A 328 37.68 -13.45 -5.48
N SER A 329 38.37 -13.61 -6.61
CA SER A 329 38.46 -12.57 -7.65
C SER A 329 37.09 -12.24 -8.25
N GLN A 330 36.24 -13.26 -8.48
CA GLN A 330 34.87 -13.04 -8.97
C GLN A 330 33.98 -12.33 -7.94
N LYS A 331 34.13 -12.67 -6.65
CA LYS A 331 33.43 -11.98 -5.54
C LYS A 331 33.83 -10.51 -5.47
N GLU A 332 35.12 -10.24 -5.50
CA GLU A 332 35.65 -8.87 -5.46
C GLU A 332 35.28 -8.06 -6.71
N SER A 333 35.33 -8.68 -7.90
CA SER A 333 34.91 -8.09 -9.18
C SER A 333 33.44 -7.69 -9.13
N THR A 334 32.58 -8.55 -8.60
CA THR A 334 31.14 -8.29 -8.44
C THR A 334 30.90 -7.14 -7.47
N ARG A 335 31.56 -7.15 -6.30
CA ARG A 335 31.46 -6.08 -5.32
C ARG A 335 31.88 -4.73 -5.90
N LYS A 336 33.00 -4.67 -6.61
CA LYS A 336 33.46 -3.45 -7.30
C LYS A 336 32.47 -2.98 -8.36
N ALA A 337 31.94 -3.90 -9.18
CA ALA A 337 30.96 -3.60 -10.21
C ALA A 337 29.68 -3.00 -9.61
N LEU A 338 29.11 -3.60 -8.55
CA LEU A 338 27.91 -3.08 -7.89
C LEU A 338 28.12 -1.70 -7.24
N LEU A 339 29.34 -1.41 -6.75
CA LEU A 339 29.67 -0.09 -6.22
C LEU A 339 29.91 0.97 -7.31
N ASN A 340 30.13 0.58 -8.57
CA ASN A 340 30.27 1.50 -9.69
C ASN A 340 28.90 2.03 -10.15
N LYS A 341 28.76 3.37 -10.19
CA LYS A 341 27.50 4.05 -10.53
C LYS A 341 27.05 3.74 -11.96
N GLU A 342 27.96 3.79 -12.92
CA GLU A 342 27.66 3.56 -14.33
C GLU A 342 27.22 2.11 -14.57
N PHE A 343 27.77 1.14 -13.85
CA PHE A 343 27.33 -0.26 -13.89
C PHE A 343 25.88 -0.39 -13.39
N ARG A 344 25.54 0.24 -12.26
CA ARG A 344 24.16 0.26 -11.75
C ARG A 344 23.19 0.94 -12.71
N GLN A 345 23.58 2.07 -13.31
CA GLN A 345 22.80 2.73 -14.36
C GLN A 345 22.58 1.79 -15.54
N ALA A 346 23.62 1.07 -15.98
CA ALA A 346 23.51 0.10 -17.07
C ALA A 346 22.51 -1.03 -16.75
N LEU A 347 22.57 -1.60 -15.54
CA LEU A 347 21.58 -2.59 -15.11
C LEU A 347 20.17 -2.01 -15.16
N ASN A 348 19.97 -0.80 -14.61
CA ASN A 348 18.67 -0.15 -14.54
C ASN A 348 18.04 0.10 -15.93
N PHE A 349 18.84 0.59 -16.88
CA PHE A 349 18.42 0.80 -18.27
C PHE A 349 18.22 -0.50 -19.05
N ALA A 350 18.86 -1.60 -18.64
CA ALA A 350 18.75 -2.90 -19.30
C ALA A 350 17.52 -3.71 -18.88
N VAL A 351 16.80 -3.32 -17.82
CA VAL A 351 15.59 -4.03 -17.38
C VAL A 351 14.38 -3.63 -18.22
N ASP A 352 13.85 -4.57 -19.00
CA ASP A 352 12.55 -4.42 -19.66
C ASP A 352 11.42 -4.64 -18.64
N ARG A 353 10.87 -3.53 -18.12
CA ARG A 353 9.82 -3.56 -17.10
C ARG A 353 8.50 -4.05 -17.64
N ASN A 354 8.25 -3.89 -18.94
CA ASN A 354 7.05 -4.42 -19.56
C ASN A 354 7.08 -5.95 -19.57
N SER A 355 8.19 -6.54 -20.03
CA SER A 355 8.38 -7.99 -19.98
C SER A 355 8.36 -8.53 -18.54
N TYR A 356 8.98 -7.80 -17.60
CA TYR A 356 8.97 -8.16 -16.17
C TYR A 356 7.56 -8.13 -15.57
N SER A 357 6.81 -7.05 -15.78
CA SER A 357 5.44 -6.87 -15.28
C SER A 357 4.48 -7.89 -15.88
N ALA A 358 4.67 -8.27 -17.15
CA ALA A 358 3.87 -9.29 -17.83
C ALA A 358 3.92 -10.67 -17.14
N GLN A 359 4.99 -10.97 -16.40
CA GLN A 359 5.13 -12.23 -15.65
C GLN A 359 4.15 -12.34 -14.46
N THR A 360 3.45 -11.26 -14.11
CA THR A 360 2.37 -11.26 -13.11
C THR A 360 1.05 -10.79 -13.71
N ASN A 361 1.09 -9.78 -14.58
CA ASN A 361 -0.10 -9.06 -15.05
C ASN A 361 -0.55 -9.47 -16.46
N GLY A 362 0.16 -10.40 -17.10
CA GLY A 362 -0.03 -10.69 -18.52
C GLY A 362 0.36 -9.51 -19.41
N THR A 363 0.34 -9.70 -20.72
CA THR A 363 0.75 -8.66 -21.68
C THR A 363 -0.18 -7.44 -21.66
N GLU A 364 -1.49 -7.64 -21.47
CA GLU A 364 -2.47 -6.54 -21.43
C GLU A 364 -2.32 -5.66 -20.17
N GLY A 365 -2.03 -6.27 -19.02
CA GLY A 365 -1.87 -5.57 -17.75
C GLY A 365 -0.45 -5.07 -17.47
N ALA A 366 0.52 -5.50 -18.29
CA ALA A 366 1.94 -5.24 -18.07
C ALA A 366 2.23 -3.75 -17.89
N ALA A 367 1.81 -2.93 -18.88
CA ALA A 367 2.05 -1.50 -18.88
C ALA A 367 1.44 -0.83 -17.65
N VAL A 368 0.18 -1.13 -17.30
CA VAL A 368 -0.53 -0.50 -16.16
C VAL A 368 0.27 -0.58 -14.87
N GLY A 369 0.95 -1.71 -14.64
CA GLY A 369 1.72 -1.96 -13.43
C GLY A 369 3.07 -1.25 -13.32
N ILE A 370 3.63 -0.73 -14.42
CA ILE A 370 5.01 -0.23 -14.45
C ILE A 370 5.15 1.04 -13.59
N ARG A 371 6.20 1.08 -12.77
CA ARG A 371 6.68 2.26 -12.04
C ARG A 371 8.16 2.48 -12.34
N ASN A 372 8.57 3.74 -12.46
CA ASN A 372 9.94 4.12 -12.80
C ASN A 372 10.67 4.89 -11.68
N THR A 373 9.99 5.18 -10.58
CA THR A 373 10.56 5.87 -9.41
C THR A 373 10.19 5.13 -8.14
N PHE A 374 10.94 5.38 -7.06
CA PHE A 374 10.64 4.78 -5.76
C PHE A 374 9.44 5.48 -5.11
N THR A 375 9.42 6.81 -5.14
CA THR A 375 8.25 7.62 -4.81
C THR A 375 7.26 7.65 -5.98
N PRO A 376 5.93 7.52 -5.75
CA PRO A 376 4.92 7.57 -6.80
C PRO A 376 5.01 8.81 -7.69
N TYR A 377 4.82 8.63 -9.00
CA TYR A 377 4.94 9.68 -10.00
C TYR A 377 3.83 10.74 -9.86
N ASP A 378 2.62 10.27 -9.58
CA ASP A 378 1.36 11.00 -9.66
C ASP A 378 1.02 11.83 -8.42
N LEU A 379 1.92 11.88 -7.43
CA LEU A 379 1.77 12.76 -6.28
C LEU A 379 1.69 14.22 -6.74
N GLN A 380 0.61 14.92 -6.36
CA GLN A 380 0.36 16.29 -6.77
C GLN A 380 1.28 17.28 -6.04
N VAL A 381 1.90 18.20 -6.79
CA VAL A 381 2.74 19.30 -6.29
C VAL A 381 2.32 20.60 -6.98
N GLY A 382 1.42 21.37 -6.35
CA GLY A 382 0.86 22.57 -6.99
C GLY A 382 0.07 22.19 -8.25
N ASP A 383 0.48 22.70 -9.41
CA ASP A 383 -0.06 22.37 -10.74
C ASP A 383 0.71 21.24 -11.46
N LYS A 384 1.80 20.74 -10.86
CA LYS A 384 2.65 19.69 -11.42
C LYS A 384 2.49 18.36 -10.68
N GLN A 385 3.07 17.32 -11.27
CA GLN A 385 3.25 16.01 -10.63
C GLN A 385 4.69 15.87 -10.11
N PHE A 386 4.88 15.20 -8.98
CA PHE A 386 6.18 14.97 -8.36
C PHE A 386 7.19 14.38 -9.35
N GLY A 387 6.78 13.36 -10.11
CA GLY A 387 7.65 12.72 -11.10
C GLY A 387 8.10 13.65 -12.24
N LYS A 388 7.32 14.67 -12.60
CA LYS A 388 7.75 15.70 -13.56
C LYS A 388 8.87 16.56 -13.00
N LEU A 389 8.81 16.92 -11.72
CA LEU A 389 9.88 17.65 -11.04
C LEU A 389 11.17 16.81 -10.97
N VAL A 390 11.03 15.50 -10.79
CA VAL A 390 12.16 14.55 -10.82
C VAL A 390 12.80 14.50 -12.21
N GLU A 391 12.00 14.35 -13.27
CA GLU A 391 12.48 14.38 -14.67
C GLU A 391 13.24 15.68 -14.98
N GLU A 392 12.68 16.83 -14.61
CA GLU A 392 13.31 18.15 -14.78
C GLU A 392 14.66 18.23 -14.02
N SER A 393 14.72 17.66 -12.82
CA SER A 393 15.93 17.66 -11.98
C SER A 393 17.02 16.75 -12.53
N LEU A 394 16.66 15.57 -13.02
CA LEU A 394 17.57 14.62 -13.68
C LEU A 394 18.17 15.21 -14.97
N ALA A 395 17.33 15.82 -15.81
CA ALA A 395 17.77 16.45 -17.04
C ALA A 395 18.74 17.61 -16.79
N LYS A 396 18.55 18.38 -15.70
CA LYS A 396 19.49 19.41 -15.26
C LYS A 396 20.81 18.84 -14.72
N THR A 397 20.74 17.73 -13.99
CA THR A 397 21.92 17.13 -13.31
C THR A 397 22.84 16.40 -14.29
N ASN A 398 22.28 15.61 -15.20
CA ASN A 398 23.05 14.87 -16.19
C ASN A 398 22.22 14.66 -17.47
N SER A 399 22.17 15.70 -18.30
CA SER A 399 21.40 15.70 -19.55
C SER A 399 21.80 14.57 -20.50
N SER A 400 23.09 14.19 -20.54
CA SER A 400 23.55 13.12 -21.44
C SER A 400 22.91 11.77 -21.12
N THR A 401 22.73 11.46 -19.83
CA THR A 401 22.08 10.23 -19.39
C THR A 401 20.56 10.34 -19.42
N TRP A 402 19.99 11.46 -18.98
CA TRP A 402 18.55 11.55 -18.66
C TRP A 402 17.68 12.27 -19.69
N SER A 403 18.26 12.88 -20.73
CA SER A 403 17.44 13.43 -21.82
C SER A 403 16.63 12.33 -22.50
N ASN A 404 15.36 12.62 -22.77
CA ASN A 404 14.37 11.72 -23.39
C ASN A 404 14.08 10.43 -22.60
N VAL A 405 14.34 10.43 -21.28
CA VAL A 405 13.91 9.36 -20.37
C VAL A 405 12.61 9.79 -19.71
N SER A 406 11.54 9.01 -19.90
CA SER A 406 10.28 9.21 -19.19
C SER A 406 10.28 8.41 -17.89
N LEU A 407 9.83 9.02 -16.80
CA LEU A 407 9.61 8.37 -15.53
C LEU A 407 8.12 8.17 -15.22
N ALA A 408 7.24 8.56 -16.15
CA ALA A 408 5.80 8.41 -15.96
C ALA A 408 5.42 6.97 -15.64
N ASP A 409 4.52 6.81 -14.67
CA ASP A 409 3.91 5.52 -14.39
C ASP A 409 3.20 4.98 -15.64
N SER A 410 3.09 3.66 -15.68
CA SER A 410 2.56 2.91 -16.82
C SER A 410 3.30 3.02 -18.15
N GLN A 411 4.55 3.51 -18.12
CA GLN A 411 5.43 3.56 -19.29
C GLN A 411 6.73 2.81 -19.02
N ASN A 412 7.25 2.09 -20.02
CA ASN A 412 8.57 1.43 -19.93
C ASN A 412 9.73 2.43 -20.17
N GLY A 413 9.64 3.63 -19.58
CA GLY A 413 10.47 4.78 -19.95
C GLY A 413 11.93 4.69 -19.49
N LEU A 414 12.23 3.90 -18.45
CA LEU A 414 13.60 3.59 -18.03
C LEU A 414 14.27 2.50 -18.85
N TYR A 415 13.54 1.65 -19.59
CA TYR A 415 14.19 0.66 -20.44
C TYR A 415 14.77 1.36 -21.67
N ASN A 416 16.10 1.28 -21.85
CA ASN A 416 16.77 1.89 -22.99
C ASN A 416 18.10 1.19 -23.28
N GLU A 417 18.13 0.38 -24.33
CA GLU A 417 19.32 -0.41 -24.68
C GLU A 417 20.55 0.45 -25.01
N GLU A 418 20.36 1.56 -25.72
CA GLU A 418 21.47 2.43 -26.12
C GLU A 418 22.12 3.07 -24.90
N LYS A 419 21.31 3.60 -23.97
CA LYS A 419 21.79 4.17 -22.70
C LYS A 419 22.40 3.09 -21.80
N ALA A 420 21.83 1.89 -21.76
CA ALA A 420 22.39 0.76 -21.01
C ALA A 420 23.79 0.39 -21.52
N LYS A 421 23.94 0.22 -22.84
CA LYS A 421 25.24 -0.10 -23.48
C LYS A 421 26.24 1.04 -23.31
N ALA A 422 25.81 2.30 -23.41
CA ALA A 422 26.68 3.47 -23.22
C ALA A 422 27.16 3.61 -21.76
N ALA A 423 26.29 3.42 -20.78
CA ALA A 423 26.66 3.41 -19.36
C ALA A 423 27.58 2.24 -19.05
N PHE A 424 27.28 1.05 -19.59
CA PHE A 424 28.10 -0.13 -19.39
C PHE A 424 29.50 0.01 -20.01
N ALA A 425 29.64 0.64 -21.17
CA ALA A 425 30.94 0.89 -21.78
C ALA A 425 31.84 1.75 -20.87
N LYS A 426 31.29 2.82 -20.28
CA LYS A 426 31.99 3.66 -19.29
C LYS A 426 32.37 2.86 -18.04
N ALA A 427 31.43 2.09 -17.50
CA ALA A 427 31.65 1.23 -16.34
C ALA A 427 32.77 0.20 -16.61
N LYS A 428 32.72 -0.47 -17.76
CA LYS A 428 33.68 -1.51 -18.14
C LYS A 428 35.09 -0.95 -18.27
N GLU A 429 35.25 0.26 -18.79
CA GLU A 429 36.54 0.95 -18.85
C GLU A 429 37.12 1.20 -17.45
N SER A 430 36.34 1.83 -16.55
CA SER A 430 36.80 2.12 -15.19
C SER A 430 37.03 0.85 -14.36
N LEU A 431 36.14 -0.13 -14.47
CA LEU A 431 36.24 -1.39 -13.73
C LEU A 431 37.47 -2.21 -14.16
N LYS A 432 37.79 -2.26 -15.46
CA LYS A 432 39.04 -2.89 -15.94
C LYS A 432 40.28 -2.23 -15.34
N ALA A 433 40.27 -0.89 -15.21
CA ALA A 433 41.36 -0.18 -14.56
C ALA A 433 41.50 -0.53 -13.07
N GLU A 434 40.41 -0.95 -12.42
CA GLU A 434 40.39 -1.47 -11.03
C GLU A 434 40.68 -2.98 -10.93
N GLY A 435 41.05 -3.64 -12.03
CA GLY A 435 41.38 -5.07 -12.09
C GLY A 435 40.16 -5.99 -12.03
N VAL A 436 38.98 -5.51 -12.42
CA VAL A 436 37.74 -6.31 -12.44
C VAL A 436 37.74 -7.29 -13.62
N GLU A 437 37.41 -8.55 -13.31
CA GLU A 437 37.26 -9.62 -14.28
C GLU A 437 35.81 -9.70 -14.79
N PHE A 438 35.64 -9.99 -16.08
CA PHE A 438 34.35 -10.21 -16.73
C PHE A 438 34.23 -11.68 -17.18
N PRO A 439 33.02 -12.28 -17.18
CA PRO A 439 31.74 -11.65 -16.85
C PRO A 439 31.54 -11.39 -15.36
N ILE A 440 30.75 -10.37 -15.03
CA ILE A 440 30.25 -10.13 -13.68
C ILE A 440 29.08 -11.07 -13.41
N HIS A 441 29.24 -11.94 -12.41
CA HIS A 441 28.21 -12.88 -11.97
C HIS A 441 27.35 -12.26 -10.88
N LEU A 442 26.05 -12.12 -11.10
CA LEU A 442 25.08 -11.63 -10.12
C LEU A 442 24.19 -12.77 -9.66
N ASP A 443 24.37 -13.20 -8.42
CA ASP A 443 23.53 -14.21 -7.76
C ASP A 443 22.17 -13.61 -7.44
N ALA A 444 21.15 -14.06 -8.18
CA ALA A 444 19.77 -13.66 -8.05
C ALA A 444 19.00 -14.64 -7.16
N LEU A 445 18.67 -14.21 -5.94
CA LEU A 445 17.85 -15.01 -5.03
C LEU A 445 16.48 -15.28 -5.65
N THR A 446 16.11 -16.57 -5.72
CA THR A 446 14.90 -17.02 -6.39
C THR A 446 14.13 -18.01 -5.52
N ILE A 447 12.92 -17.61 -5.06
CA ILE A 447 12.01 -18.52 -4.34
C ILE A 447 11.38 -19.48 -5.36
N GLN A 448 11.79 -20.75 -5.33
CA GLN A 448 11.43 -21.76 -6.34
C GLN A 448 9.96 -22.19 -6.28
N GLU A 449 9.30 -22.00 -5.14
CA GLU A 449 7.90 -22.37 -4.91
C GLU A 449 6.93 -21.40 -5.59
N SER A 450 7.41 -20.21 -5.99
CA SER A 450 6.59 -19.19 -6.62
C SER A 450 6.94 -19.05 -8.10
N THR A 451 6.10 -19.62 -8.98
CA THR A 451 6.26 -19.49 -10.43
C THR A 451 6.35 -18.02 -10.88
N ALA A 452 5.58 -17.13 -10.26
CA ALA A 452 5.65 -15.69 -10.55
C ALA A 452 6.99 -15.05 -10.15
N VAL A 453 7.63 -15.49 -9.07
CA VAL A 453 8.99 -15.03 -8.71
C VAL A 453 10.02 -15.59 -9.70
N VAL A 454 9.98 -16.89 -9.97
CA VAL A 454 10.90 -17.55 -10.92
C VAL A 454 10.84 -16.87 -12.29
N ASN A 455 9.65 -16.68 -12.85
CA ASN A 455 9.46 -16.05 -14.15
C ASN A 455 9.95 -14.60 -14.18
N ARG A 456 9.72 -13.82 -13.10
CA ARG A 456 10.23 -12.45 -12.99
C ARG A 456 11.75 -12.39 -12.96
N VAL A 457 12.41 -13.28 -12.22
CA VAL A 457 13.88 -13.32 -12.19
C VAL A 457 14.44 -13.81 -13.53
N GLN A 458 13.79 -14.76 -14.21
CA GLN A 458 14.17 -15.16 -15.57
C GLN A 458 14.00 -14.02 -16.58
N SER A 459 12.91 -13.25 -16.50
CA SER A 459 12.70 -12.07 -17.35
C SER A 459 13.76 -11.00 -17.10
N LEU A 460 14.16 -10.79 -15.83
CA LEU A 460 15.27 -9.91 -15.46
C LEU A 460 16.60 -10.39 -16.08
N LYS A 461 16.91 -11.69 -15.95
CA LYS A 461 18.08 -12.33 -16.57
C LYS A 461 18.11 -12.09 -18.08
N GLN A 462 17.03 -12.44 -18.78
CA GLN A 462 16.94 -12.30 -20.22
C GLN A 462 17.13 -10.84 -20.65
N SER A 463 16.48 -9.89 -19.98
CA SER A 463 16.59 -8.47 -20.30
C SER A 463 18.04 -7.98 -20.17
N ILE A 464 18.68 -8.25 -19.03
CA ILE A 464 20.04 -7.77 -18.76
C ILE A 464 21.06 -8.43 -19.69
N GLU A 465 21.02 -9.76 -19.83
CA GLU A 465 21.99 -10.51 -20.64
C GLU A 465 21.85 -10.23 -22.14
N ASN A 466 20.63 -10.00 -22.64
CA ASN A 466 20.43 -9.62 -24.05
C ASN A 466 20.99 -8.24 -24.35
N VAL A 467 20.82 -7.28 -23.43
CA VAL A 467 21.23 -5.88 -23.65
C VAL A 467 22.71 -5.68 -23.40
N LEU A 468 23.26 -6.25 -22.32
CA LEU A 468 24.65 -6.06 -21.91
C LEU A 468 25.59 -7.15 -22.45
N GLY A 469 25.06 -8.30 -22.86
CA GLY A 469 25.82 -9.46 -23.36
C GLY A 469 26.28 -10.39 -22.23
N SER A 470 26.12 -11.70 -22.41
CA SER A 470 26.52 -12.73 -21.43
C SER A 470 28.02 -12.81 -21.17
N ASP A 471 28.85 -12.34 -22.12
CA ASP A 471 30.30 -12.22 -21.91
C ASP A 471 30.67 -11.09 -20.93
N ASN A 472 29.69 -10.27 -20.56
CA ASN A 472 29.85 -9.11 -19.70
C ASN A 472 29.14 -9.27 -18.36
N VAL A 473 27.87 -9.68 -18.37
CA VAL A 473 27.07 -9.83 -17.16
C VAL A 473 26.29 -11.13 -17.26
N VAL A 474 26.32 -11.91 -16.19
CA VAL A 474 25.55 -13.16 -16.06
C VAL A 474 24.69 -13.07 -14.80
N ILE A 475 23.39 -13.30 -14.94
CA ILE A 475 22.45 -13.41 -13.82
C ILE A 475 22.29 -14.90 -13.47
N ASP A 476 22.75 -15.27 -12.29
CA ASP A 476 22.75 -16.64 -11.78
C ASP A 476 21.58 -16.84 -10.82
N LEU A 477 20.56 -17.60 -11.23
CA LEU A 477 19.41 -17.88 -10.38
C LEU A 477 19.81 -18.84 -9.24
N GLN A 478 19.81 -18.34 -8.01
CA GLN A 478 19.97 -19.14 -6.80
C GLN A 478 18.59 -19.60 -6.33
N GLN A 479 18.17 -20.78 -6.80
CA GLN A 479 16.87 -21.36 -6.43
C GLN A 479 16.91 -21.95 -5.01
N MET A 480 15.90 -21.61 -4.21
CA MET A 480 15.76 -22.07 -2.83
C MET A 480 14.29 -22.02 -2.38
N THR A 481 13.97 -22.69 -1.28
CA THR A 481 12.65 -22.60 -0.64
C THR A 481 12.44 -21.22 -0.01
N GLN A 482 11.18 -20.81 0.22
CA GLN A 482 10.89 -19.56 0.93
C GLN A 482 11.47 -19.57 2.35
N ALA A 483 11.45 -20.72 3.03
CA ALA A 483 11.98 -20.86 4.39
C ALA A 483 13.51 -20.62 4.46
N GLU A 484 14.23 -20.97 3.40
CA GLU A 484 15.66 -20.67 3.25
C GLU A 484 15.88 -19.20 2.83
N ALA A 485 15.09 -18.70 1.88
CA ALA A 485 15.26 -17.35 1.32
C ALA A 485 15.02 -16.22 2.33
N LEU A 486 13.97 -16.31 3.15
CA LEU A 486 13.56 -15.18 4.00
C LEU A 486 14.61 -14.79 5.05
N PRO A 487 15.22 -15.72 5.82
CA PRO A 487 16.22 -15.37 6.83
C PRO A 487 17.51 -14.76 6.28
N LEU A 488 17.84 -15.00 5.00
CA LEU A 488 19.02 -14.42 4.33
C LEU A 488 18.68 -13.22 3.44
N SER A 489 17.43 -12.74 3.49
CA SER A 489 16.97 -11.57 2.72
C SER A 489 16.04 -10.66 3.51
N PHE A 490 14.72 -10.78 3.31
CA PHE A 490 13.70 -9.89 3.87
C PHE A 490 13.65 -9.91 5.40
N SER A 491 13.88 -11.07 6.02
CA SER A 491 13.83 -11.27 7.47
C SER A 491 15.22 -11.33 8.11
N ALA A 492 16.28 -10.99 7.37
CA ALA A 492 17.63 -10.99 7.89
C ALA A 492 17.77 -9.96 9.02
N PRO A 493 18.32 -10.34 10.19
CA PRO A 493 18.41 -9.43 11.33
C PRO A 493 19.50 -8.35 11.17
N THR A 494 20.57 -8.64 10.42
CA THR A 494 21.67 -7.70 10.15
C THR A 494 22.12 -7.80 8.69
N ALA A 495 22.98 -6.87 8.25
CA ALA A 495 23.52 -6.90 6.89
C ALA A 495 24.37 -8.15 6.62
N LYS A 496 24.93 -8.77 7.66
CA LYS A 496 25.80 -9.95 7.52
C LYS A 496 25.06 -11.18 6.98
N GLU A 497 23.79 -11.33 7.34
CA GLU A 497 22.95 -12.43 6.86
C GLU A 497 22.42 -12.21 5.44
N GLN A 498 22.56 -11.01 4.87
CA GLN A 498 22.16 -10.72 3.49
C GLN A 498 23.10 -11.43 2.49
N ASP A 499 22.69 -12.58 1.98
CA ASP A 499 23.52 -13.47 1.14
C ASP A 499 22.96 -13.65 -0.29
N TRP A 500 23.04 -12.58 -1.09
CA TRP A 500 22.57 -12.47 -2.47
C TRP A 500 23.17 -11.21 -3.10
N ASP A 501 23.29 -11.12 -4.43
CA ASP A 501 23.71 -9.87 -5.10
C ASP A 501 22.52 -9.04 -5.54
N ILE A 502 21.49 -9.71 -6.10
CA ILE A 502 20.21 -9.09 -6.45
C ILE A 502 19.03 -9.93 -5.99
N HIS A 503 17.91 -9.29 -5.65
CA HIS A 503 16.64 -9.99 -5.40
C HIS A 503 15.42 -9.10 -5.64
N THR A 504 14.24 -9.73 -5.75
CA THR A 504 12.97 -9.08 -6.14
C THR A 504 11.93 -9.02 -5.03
N LEU A 505 12.37 -9.21 -3.78
CA LEU A 505 11.50 -9.27 -2.60
C LEU A 505 11.39 -7.94 -1.86
N THR A 506 11.88 -6.86 -2.48
CA THR A 506 11.94 -5.53 -1.87
C THR A 506 10.96 -4.58 -2.51
N GLY A 507 10.58 -3.60 -1.72
CA GLY A 507 9.59 -2.61 -2.08
C GLY A 507 9.26 -1.75 -0.88
N TRP A 508 8.29 -0.86 -1.06
CA TRP A 508 7.78 -0.05 0.03
C TRP A 508 6.29 0.19 -0.15
N ASN A 509 5.56 0.03 0.94
CA ASN A 509 4.18 0.48 1.08
C ASN A 509 4.23 1.75 1.94
N PRO A 510 3.60 2.85 1.53
CA PRO A 510 3.67 4.09 2.28
C PRO A 510 2.92 4.01 3.62
N ASP A 511 3.57 4.47 4.69
CA ASP A 511 2.96 4.56 6.02
C ASP A 511 2.06 5.81 6.19
N TYR A 512 2.32 6.83 5.37
CA TYR A 512 1.62 8.13 5.32
C TYR A 512 1.81 8.77 3.93
N GLN A 513 1.02 9.79 3.58
CA GLN A 513 1.00 10.36 2.22
C GLN A 513 2.02 11.50 2.06
N ASP A 514 3.30 11.18 2.12
CA ASP A 514 4.40 12.14 1.91
C ASP A 514 5.59 11.46 1.19
N PRO A 515 6.34 12.13 0.29
CA PRO A 515 7.54 11.56 -0.32
C PRO A 515 8.53 11.00 0.69
N SER A 516 8.62 11.57 1.90
CA SER A 516 9.54 11.13 2.93
C SER A 516 9.32 9.67 3.34
N THR A 517 8.07 9.14 3.29
CA THR A 517 7.80 7.73 3.62
C THR A 517 8.62 6.79 2.73
N PHE A 518 8.82 7.16 1.46
CA PHE A 518 9.61 6.40 0.49
C PHE A 518 11.09 6.74 0.57
N LEU A 519 11.41 8.03 0.65
CA LEU A 519 12.79 8.50 0.53
C LEU A 519 13.63 8.23 1.79
N ASP A 520 13.02 8.25 2.97
CA ASP A 520 13.74 8.02 4.23
C ASP A 520 14.19 6.55 4.38
N GLN A 521 13.68 5.64 3.56
CA GLN A 521 14.04 4.21 3.59
C GLN A 521 15.50 3.90 3.26
N PHE A 522 16.20 4.86 2.63
CA PHE A 522 17.62 4.74 2.26
C PHE A 522 18.58 5.43 3.24
N THR A 523 18.04 6.08 4.29
CA THR A 523 18.87 6.73 5.33
C THR A 523 19.72 5.70 6.07
N ILE A 524 20.93 6.08 6.48
CA ILE A 524 21.86 5.21 7.22
C ILE A 524 21.28 4.89 8.60
N LYS A 525 20.64 5.88 9.22
CA LYS A 525 20.00 5.75 10.53
C LYS A 525 18.48 5.65 10.39
N GLY A 526 17.97 4.42 10.38
CA GLY A 526 16.54 4.14 10.57
C GLY A 526 15.78 3.67 9.33
N GLY A 527 16.29 3.85 8.12
CA GLY A 527 15.64 3.33 6.91
C GLY A 527 15.65 1.80 6.83
N ASN A 528 14.51 1.18 6.48
CA ASN A 528 14.40 -0.28 6.39
C ASN A 528 15.05 -0.83 5.11
N THR A 529 14.88 -0.13 3.97
CA THR A 529 15.42 -0.57 2.68
C THR A 529 16.94 -0.66 2.69
N ARG A 530 17.64 0.16 3.48
CA ARG A 530 19.10 0.09 3.62
C ARG A 530 19.57 -1.32 4.06
N LEU A 531 18.85 -1.97 4.98
CA LEU A 531 19.20 -3.30 5.48
C LEU A 531 19.02 -4.33 4.37
N LEU A 532 17.95 -4.18 3.59
CA LEU A 532 17.65 -4.94 2.38
C LEU A 532 18.57 -4.58 1.19
N MET A 533 19.61 -3.78 1.40
CA MET A 533 20.70 -3.50 0.47
C MET A 533 22.05 -3.97 1.05
N GLY A 534 22.03 -4.74 2.14
CA GLY A 534 23.24 -5.18 2.85
C GLY A 534 23.96 -4.05 3.57
N ILE A 535 23.25 -3.02 4.02
CA ILE A 535 23.81 -1.87 4.74
C ILE A 535 23.23 -1.80 6.14
N ASP A 536 24.08 -1.70 7.14
CA ASP A 536 23.74 -1.43 8.53
C ASP A 536 24.83 -0.60 9.23
N LYS A 537 24.71 -0.48 10.55
CA LYS A 537 25.65 0.30 11.37
C LYS A 537 27.09 -0.22 11.35
N ASP A 538 27.31 -1.49 11.00
CA ASP A 538 28.62 -2.15 11.01
C ASP A 538 29.23 -2.22 9.59
N THR A 539 28.53 -1.68 8.58
CA THR A 539 29.00 -1.61 7.20
C THR A 539 30.19 -0.67 7.06
N ASP A 540 31.17 -1.07 6.24
CA ASP A 540 32.40 -0.31 6.00
C ASP A 540 32.11 1.11 5.48
N ALA A 541 32.70 2.11 6.12
CA ALA A 541 32.51 3.52 5.77
C ALA A 541 32.87 3.84 4.30
N SER A 542 33.81 3.09 3.70
CA SER A 542 34.17 3.24 2.29
C SER A 542 33.04 2.82 1.33
N VAL A 543 32.19 1.86 1.72
CA VAL A 543 30.99 1.49 0.95
C VAL A 543 30.00 2.64 0.99
N ILE A 544 29.71 3.16 2.19
CA ILE A 544 28.80 4.31 2.39
C ILE A 544 29.27 5.54 1.59
N GLN A 545 30.57 5.81 1.63
CA GLN A 545 31.19 6.90 0.89
C GLN A 545 31.08 6.70 -0.63
N LYS A 546 31.39 5.49 -1.15
CA LYS A 546 31.28 5.19 -2.58
C LYS A 546 29.85 5.29 -3.10
N LEU A 547 28.86 4.96 -2.27
CA LEU A 547 27.45 5.10 -2.63
C LEU A 547 26.94 6.53 -2.50
N GLY A 548 27.66 7.42 -1.82
CA GLY A 548 27.26 8.81 -1.63
C GLY A 548 26.07 9.00 -0.69
N LEU A 549 25.77 8.04 0.20
CA LEU A 549 24.58 8.09 1.05
C LEU A 549 24.56 9.31 2.00
N SER A 550 25.73 9.81 2.41
CA SER A 550 25.80 11.05 3.19
C SER A 550 25.38 12.29 2.41
N ASP A 551 25.53 12.31 1.08
CA ASP A 551 25.05 13.42 0.26
C ASP A 551 23.54 13.30 0.01
N TYR A 552 23.04 12.08 -0.10
CA TYR A 552 21.60 11.82 -0.12
C TYR A 552 20.90 12.30 1.16
N GLU A 553 21.45 11.98 2.34
CA GLU A 553 20.90 12.45 3.63
C GLU A 553 20.86 13.98 3.72
N LYS A 554 21.87 14.69 3.18
CA LYS A 554 21.83 16.17 3.13
C LYS A 554 20.68 16.71 2.27
N LEU A 555 20.31 16.00 1.18
CA LEU A 555 19.15 16.37 0.36
C LEU A 555 17.84 16.17 1.13
N LEU A 556 17.73 15.08 1.89
CA LEU A 556 16.58 14.84 2.76
C LEU A 556 16.51 15.89 3.88
N ASP A 557 17.62 16.19 4.56
CA ASP A 557 17.68 17.24 5.58
C ASP A 557 17.30 18.62 5.01
N TYR A 558 17.70 18.90 3.77
CA TYR A 558 17.33 20.14 3.09
C TYR A 558 15.81 20.22 2.83
N ALA A 559 15.19 19.12 2.43
CA ALA A 559 13.74 19.03 2.29
C ALA A 559 13.02 19.10 3.65
N ASN A 560 13.47 18.34 4.65
CA ASN A 560 12.90 18.27 5.99
C ASN A 560 12.91 19.61 6.74
N LYS A 561 13.87 20.49 6.44
CA LYS A 561 13.91 21.87 6.98
C LYS A 561 12.77 22.76 6.46
N GLU A 562 12.11 22.38 5.37
CA GLU A 562 10.92 23.05 4.87
C GLU A 562 9.67 22.49 5.54
N ASN A 563 9.18 23.16 6.57
CA ASN A 563 8.02 22.70 7.33
C ASN A 563 6.79 23.62 7.23
N GLN A 564 6.88 24.68 6.41
CA GLN A 564 5.81 25.65 6.22
C GLN A 564 5.13 25.52 4.86
N ASP A 565 5.92 25.23 3.81
CA ASP A 565 5.42 25.14 2.44
C ASP A 565 5.60 23.72 1.89
N VAL A 566 4.50 22.94 1.90
CA VAL A 566 4.48 21.54 1.42
C VAL A 566 4.90 21.43 -0.04
N GLN A 567 4.49 22.39 -0.90
CA GLN A 567 4.86 22.35 -2.31
C GLN A 567 6.36 22.52 -2.49
N LYS A 568 6.95 23.53 -1.83
CA LYS A 568 8.41 23.71 -1.83
C LYS A 568 9.13 22.51 -1.21
N ARG A 569 8.60 21.89 -0.17
CA ARG A 569 9.20 20.68 0.39
C ARG A 569 9.23 19.56 -0.65
N TYR A 570 8.14 19.36 -1.40
CA TYR A 570 8.06 18.30 -2.41
C TYR A 570 8.97 18.58 -3.60
N GLU A 571 9.14 19.84 -4.01
CA GLU A 571 10.18 20.23 -4.97
C GLU A 571 11.60 19.85 -4.48
N LYS A 572 11.90 20.03 -3.19
CA LYS A 572 13.19 19.63 -2.60
C LYS A 572 13.34 18.11 -2.54
N TYR A 573 12.29 17.37 -2.17
CA TYR A 573 12.32 15.90 -2.23
C TYR A 573 12.47 15.37 -3.65
N ALA A 574 11.98 16.08 -4.67
CA ALA A 574 12.19 15.69 -6.06
C ALA A 574 13.69 15.69 -6.42
N LEU A 575 14.50 16.56 -5.80
CA LEU A 575 15.96 16.53 -5.93
C LEU A 575 16.56 15.25 -5.32
N ALA A 576 16.07 14.83 -4.15
CA ALA A 576 16.51 13.59 -3.50
C ALA A 576 16.11 12.35 -4.32
N GLN A 577 14.87 12.28 -4.82
CA GLN A 577 14.45 11.21 -5.72
C GLN A 577 15.26 11.20 -7.03
N ALA A 578 15.54 12.37 -7.62
CA ALA A 578 16.39 12.48 -8.80
C ALA A 578 17.80 11.96 -8.53
N TRP A 579 18.39 12.33 -7.38
CA TRP A 579 19.68 11.79 -6.95
C TRP A 579 19.63 10.27 -6.80
N LEU A 580 18.57 9.72 -6.19
CA LEU A 580 18.41 8.27 -6.00
C LEU A 580 18.34 7.53 -7.35
N THR A 581 17.53 8.06 -8.28
CA THR A 581 17.39 7.53 -9.64
C THR A 581 18.72 7.62 -10.41
N ASP A 582 19.44 8.74 -10.32
CA ASP A 582 20.73 8.92 -10.99
C ASP A 582 21.81 7.99 -10.42
N ASN A 583 21.81 7.71 -9.12
CA ASN A 583 22.76 6.81 -8.50
C ASN A 583 22.43 5.32 -8.68
N GLY A 584 21.23 4.99 -9.16
CA GLY A 584 20.82 3.62 -9.46
C GLY A 584 20.89 2.68 -8.25
N LEU A 585 20.64 3.19 -7.03
CA LEU A 585 20.78 2.38 -5.81
C LEU A 585 19.76 1.25 -5.70
N THR A 586 18.63 1.40 -6.38
CA THR A 586 17.58 0.39 -6.53
C THR A 586 17.00 0.47 -7.95
N ILE A 587 16.40 -0.61 -8.43
CA ILE A 587 15.79 -0.68 -9.75
C ILE A 587 14.26 -0.76 -9.56
N PRO A 588 13.51 0.35 -9.68
CA PRO A 588 12.05 0.31 -9.64
C PRO A 588 11.52 -0.45 -10.85
N VAL A 589 10.54 -1.34 -10.65
CA VAL A 589 10.03 -2.21 -11.71
C VAL A 589 8.52 -2.09 -11.93
N MET A 590 7.73 -2.14 -10.87
CA MET A 590 6.27 -2.11 -10.94
C MET A 590 5.69 -1.69 -9.59
N ALA A 591 4.39 -1.40 -9.51
CA ALA A 591 3.72 -1.24 -8.23
C ALA A 591 3.90 -2.47 -7.32
N GLY A 592 3.48 -2.39 -6.04
CA GLY A 592 3.59 -3.53 -5.14
C GLY A 592 2.86 -4.77 -5.71
N PRO A 593 3.41 -6.00 -5.71
CA PRO A 593 2.87 -7.11 -6.51
C PRO A 593 1.47 -7.58 -6.07
N LYS A 594 1.09 -7.26 -4.83
CA LYS A 594 -0.26 -7.50 -4.28
C LYS A 594 -1.31 -6.53 -4.84
N GLU A 595 -0.90 -5.34 -5.25
CA GLU A 595 -1.76 -4.20 -5.61
C GLU A 595 -1.51 -3.71 -7.06
N THR A 596 -0.69 -4.43 -7.82
CA THR A 596 -0.31 -4.02 -9.18
C THR A 596 -1.36 -4.50 -10.18
N ALA A 597 -1.97 -3.55 -10.90
CA ALA A 597 -2.79 -3.79 -12.10
C ALA A 597 -3.56 -5.12 -12.00
N VAL A 598 -4.39 -5.25 -10.97
CA VAL A 598 -4.97 -6.55 -10.66
C VAL A 598 -6.13 -6.79 -11.61
N SER A 599 -6.06 -7.88 -12.38
CA SER A 599 -7.11 -8.29 -13.29
C SER A 599 -8.29 -8.89 -12.51
N PHE A 600 -9.49 -8.34 -12.71
CA PHE A 600 -10.71 -8.71 -11.99
C PHE A 600 -11.89 -8.88 -12.94
N VAL A 601 -12.79 -9.78 -12.53
CA VAL A 601 -14.23 -9.69 -12.82
C VAL A 601 -14.94 -9.33 -11.51
N SER A 602 -15.90 -8.41 -11.53
CA SER A 602 -16.49 -7.87 -10.30
C SER A 602 -17.90 -7.36 -10.49
N LYS A 603 -18.73 -7.50 -9.45
CA LYS A 603 -20.01 -6.79 -9.28
C LYS A 603 -19.89 -5.58 -8.36
N VAL A 604 -18.74 -5.38 -7.72
CA VAL A 604 -18.45 -4.18 -6.91
C VAL A 604 -18.40 -2.98 -7.85
N ILE A 605 -19.15 -1.94 -7.52
CA ILE A 605 -19.21 -0.72 -8.33
C ILE A 605 -17.85 0.00 -8.21
N PRO A 606 -17.16 0.29 -9.33
CA PRO A 606 -15.84 0.91 -9.27
C PRO A 606 -15.88 2.28 -8.61
N PHE A 607 -14.82 2.59 -7.85
CA PHE A 607 -14.60 3.92 -7.25
C PHE A 607 -15.68 4.40 -6.28
N THR A 608 -16.49 3.49 -5.70
CA THR A 608 -17.37 3.84 -4.57
C THR A 608 -16.69 3.61 -3.22
N SER A 609 -15.83 2.60 -3.12
CA SER A 609 -15.02 2.29 -1.94
C SER A 609 -14.12 3.47 -1.55
N SER A 610 -13.73 3.50 -0.27
CA SER A 610 -12.70 4.44 0.18
C SER A 610 -11.39 4.19 -0.56
N TYR A 611 -10.72 5.26 -0.99
CA TYR A 611 -9.39 5.18 -1.56
C TYR A 611 -8.41 5.74 -0.53
N SER A 612 -7.32 5.04 -0.27
CA SER A 612 -6.20 5.61 0.47
C SER A 612 -4.90 5.08 -0.10
N ALA A 613 -3.91 5.96 -0.17
CA ALA A 613 -2.55 5.56 -0.51
C ALA A 613 -1.84 4.90 0.68
N ALA A 614 -2.20 5.25 1.92
CA ALA A 614 -1.54 4.82 3.15
C ALA A 614 -2.55 4.57 4.30
N GLY A 615 -2.10 3.93 5.38
CA GLY A 615 -2.96 3.61 6.52
C GLY A 615 -3.98 2.51 6.22
N LEU A 616 -5.01 2.39 7.08
CA LEU A 616 -5.92 1.24 7.05
C LEU A 616 -7.30 1.53 6.45
N LYS A 617 -7.60 2.78 6.09
CA LYS A 617 -8.95 3.22 5.70
C LYS A 617 -9.15 3.31 4.19
N GLY A 618 -8.47 2.46 3.42
CA GLY A 618 -8.64 2.31 1.97
C GLY A 618 -9.12 0.91 1.55
N GLU A 619 -9.55 0.79 0.30
CA GLU A 619 -9.99 -0.48 -0.30
C GLU A 619 -8.90 -1.55 -0.28
N THR A 620 -7.63 -1.19 -0.49
CA THR A 620 -6.49 -2.12 -0.49
C THR A 620 -6.29 -2.78 0.88
N SER A 621 -6.61 -2.06 1.97
CA SER A 621 -6.64 -2.59 3.33
C SER A 621 -7.89 -3.43 3.64
N GLY A 622 -8.86 -3.48 2.72
CA GLY A 622 -10.12 -4.19 2.91
C GLY A 622 -11.23 -3.37 3.56
N TYR A 623 -11.14 -2.04 3.65
CA TYR A 623 -12.16 -1.20 4.26
C TYR A 623 -13.40 -1.04 3.36
N LEU A 624 -14.60 -1.37 3.87
CA LEU A 624 -15.81 -1.54 3.06
C LEU A 624 -16.92 -0.51 3.30
N LYS A 625 -16.68 0.55 4.09
CA LYS A 625 -17.72 1.52 4.49
C LYS A 625 -18.56 2.05 3.32
N TYR A 626 -17.92 2.51 2.25
CA TYR A 626 -18.59 3.11 1.08
C TYR A 626 -18.79 2.14 -0.09
N THR A 627 -18.43 0.87 0.08
CA THR A 627 -18.46 -0.11 -1.00
C THR A 627 -19.90 -0.41 -1.41
N GLU A 628 -20.16 -0.37 -2.70
CA GLU A 628 -21.44 -0.72 -3.30
C GLU A 628 -21.29 -1.94 -4.19
N VAL A 629 -22.28 -2.83 -4.18
CA VAL A 629 -22.28 -4.05 -4.97
C VAL A 629 -23.53 -4.06 -5.84
N GLY A 630 -23.36 -4.16 -7.16
CA GLY A 630 -24.44 -4.31 -8.12
C GLY A 630 -24.89 -5.77 -8.29
N GLU A 631 -25.95 -5.98 -9.07
CA GLU A 631 -26.44 -7.34 -9.38
C GLU A 631 -25.68 -8.03 -10.53
N LYS A 632 -25.04 -7.25 -11.42
CA LYS A 632 -24.38 -7.71 -12.64
C LYS A 632 -22.87 -7.42 -12.64
N PRO A 633 -22.05 -8.25 -13.33
CA PRO A 633 -20.64 -7.95 -13.52
C PRO A 633 -20.43 -6.65 -14.31
N ILE A 634 -19.42 -5.88 -13.91
CA ILE A 634 -18.99 -4.63 -14.54
C ILE A 634 -18.23 -4.97 -15.84
N THR A 635 -18.51 -4.23 -16.90
CA THR A 635 -17.75 -4.31 -18.16
C THR A 635 -16.51 -3.41 -18.13
N LYS A 636 -15.52 -3.70 -18.96
CA LYS A 636 -14.32 -2.90 -19.16
C LYS A 636 -14.67 -1.47 -19.58
N GLU A 637 -15.68 -1.29 -20.43
CA GLU A 637 -16.16 0.04 -20.83
C GLU A 637 -16.78 0.80 -19.65
N GLU A 638 -17.62 0.15 -18.84
CA GLU A 638 -18.19 0.77 -17.63
C GLU A 638 -17.10 1.13 -16.62
N TYR A 639 -16.11 0.27 -16.41
CA TYR A 639 -14.96 0.56 -15.56
C TYR A 639 -14.20 1.79 -16.05
N GLN A 640 -13.88 1.88 -17.35
CA GLN A 640 -13.15 3.02 -17.90
C GLN A 640 -13.95 4.32 -17.80
N LYS A 641 -15.26 4.30 -18.07
CA LYS A 641 -16.12 5.47 -17.88
C LYS A 641 -16.17 5.91 -16.41
N ALA A 642 -16.27 4.96 -15.48
CA ALA A 642 -16.25 5.26 -14.05
C ALA A 642 -14.89 5.84 -13.63
N ARG A 643 -13.79 5.33 -14.19
CA ARG A 643 -12.42 5.79 -13.94
C ARG A 643 -12.21 7.22 -14.43
N GLU A 644 -12.58 7.53 -15.67
CA GLU A 644 -12.45 8.87 -16.23
C GLU A 644 -13.25 9.90 -15.41
N LYS A 645 -14.47 9.54 -15.02
CA LYS A 645 -15.28 10.35 -14.12
C LYS A 645 -14.61 10.54 -12.76
N TRP A 646 -14.15 9.45 -12.14
CA TRP A 646 -13.50 9.48 -10.84
C TRP A 646 -12.22 10.31 -10.84
N LEU A 647 -11.36 10.21 -11.87
CA LEU A 647 -10.14 11.01 -11.98
C LEU A 647 -10.44 12.52 -12.03
N LYS A 648 -11.47 12.91 -12.78
CA LYS A 648 -11.91 14.31 -12.84
C LYS A 648 -12.43 14.78 -11.48
N GLU A 649 -13.34 14.02 -10.87
CA GLU A 649 -13.91 14.36 -9.55
C GLU A 649 -12.84 14.37 -8.45
N LYS A 650 -11.88 13.44 -8.49
CA LYS A 650 -10.74 13.36 -7.58
C LYS A 650 -9.88 14.60 -7.65
N ALA A 651 -9.54 15.08 -8.85
CA ALA A 651 -8.72 16.28 -9.00
C ALA A 651 -9.41 17.50 -8.36
N GLU A 652 -10.69 17.71 -8.64
CA GLU A 652 -11.50 18.81 -8.07
C GLU A 652 -11.65 18.68 -6.55
N SER A 653 -11.91 17.47 -6.04
CA SER A 653 -12.05 17.20 -4.62
C SER A 653 -10.75 17.42 -3.85
N ASN A 654 -9.62 16.94 -4.40
CA ASN A 654 -8.32 17.06 -3.75
C ASN A 654 -7.84 18.51 -3.71
N GLU A 655 -8.07 19.29 -4.78
CA GLU A 655 -7.77 20.73 -4.77
C GLU A 655 -8.57 21.46 -3.67
N LYS A 656 -9.85 21.13 -3.51
CA LYS A 656 -10.68 21.70 -2.46
C LYS A 656 -10.18 21.30 -1.07
N ALA A 657 -9.94 20.00 -0.84
CA ALA A 657 -9.44 19.49 0.44
C ALA A 657 -8.12 20.16 0.85
N GLN A 658 -7.19 20.34 -0.08
CA GLN A 658 -5.93 21.05 0.16
C GLN A 658 -6.13 22.51 0.58
N LYS A 659 -7.08 23.23 -0.02
CA LYS A 659 -7.41 24.61 0.39
C LYS A 659 -8.05 24.65 1.77
N ASP A 660 -8.91 23.69 2.08
CA ASP A 660 -9.62 23.62 3.35
C ASP A 660 -8.66 23.33 4.52
N LEU A 661 -7.52 22.65 4.30
CA LEU A 661 -6.51 22.39 5.33
C LEU A 661 -6.03 23.67 6.04
N ALA A 662 -5.90 24.78 5.33
CA ALA A 662 -5.45 26.06 5.91
C ALA A 662 -6.41 26.58 6.99
N SER A 663 -7.71 26.25 6.89
CA SER A 663 -8.73 26.67 7.86
C SER A 663 -8.61 25.97 9.21
N HIS A 664 -7.83 24.90 9.29
CA HIS A 664 -7.58 24.18 10.54
C HIS A 664 -6.46 24.81 11.38
N VAL A 665 -5.63 25.69 10.81
CA VAL A 665 -4.55 26.38 11.54
C VAL A 665 -5.13 27.51 12.38
N LYS A 666 -4.85 27.53 13.68
CA LYS A 666 -5.35 28.53 14.65
C LYS A 666 -4.23 29.21 15.41
#